data_AF-A0A6G0S0Z1-F1
#
_entry.id   AF-A0A6G0S0Z1-F1
#
_cell.length_a   1.000
_cell.length_b   1.000
_cell.length_c   1.000
_cell.angle_alpha   90.00
_cell.angle_beta   90.00
_cell.angle_gamma   90.00
#
_symmetry.space_group_name_H-M   'P 1'
#
loop_
_entity.id
_entity.type
_entity.pdbx_description
1 polymer ?
#
loop_
_entity_poly.entity_id
_entity_poly.type
_entity_poly.pdbx_seq_one_letter_code
_entity_poly.pdbx_strand_id
1 'polypeptide(L)'
;MTRNQVLPTGAQHELAPKGNTPVASGGPHSEVIPIQLKRVPSGRPLRRVESFRLLRPFAEVYYRLSWTTRHTIHVVVNLYVIVYIFLTVPFRIAFYYDPYKNSRDEQSVRQWTEELSAFAVADGIADLMGFFQFLAFYRVWRNTFEKMKSSARSEVVKKPPTDSTSISPTNLFIRSSSFRKRRGKTKWTIATIESHSSMTDGVAESFLAQRKHLFARSVEFVFEIIAILPLELVPLAWGNFNALHLVRVTKLCRLYRLHRYLARIAKIYADRAWVQHLSSSGVDSLVRTIGVCAGLCHWVACGYMLIAHAQCGIDLTACDENVETSWVVRDRLFGASVARKYGRTLYWASRTLVLLGYDDVTPVSNAETIYAVVVTLFGSSLLANFLFLFRFRNARYAAYSAHVDNAREYMRLQNIPRAVRHQVTAYYNYAWSTHHSLDSEEALELMPKHLQSKVVSTLKASRIKQVCFLMKESVEFTNMLALALVRRIYSPEDHIIEPKANAGMFFVIRGKVVIAAFDGSKPNECQEGDFFADMCLLYPEQFDQKAVAKTFCEVYVLAKAKFDEAITQFYRGSEAEVRSRMAETLEKYSMQLHKMKKLLGLRGAHESGSRKSSMGGSSHSLMAEDVHSHDSRCGASWRLPGSSFCMHWNAARLLAIIYVAFEVPYFGVFISMSGKKQIFMIQPELGLRFMLTLLVEGLFGLDLVLRSRFFAYMDPDVMFNVLQPSLIFAAYKKKGFYFDLLAWVPVGLVLDSMSIEIMQGYSTLFRLLRLFRIRWIPSLLQDLSDFYGTSSKVHLVVSLVLGVTLMLHFVGCLWFEMTFLSHEDPNIPLSSVMSNFTESQCLHEATRFQNCSWVKFDCYVHIGTVFPRENPQSMYRASFAYLRSVYWAIVTLTAVGYGDIVAYSTAESYFAALWIFVGGIINFGVVGAMSSTISNVLATHHHHMEKLNTLNTVLERMAISEKLSSDIRRFYHHQFTGRKKTYESELLSHLPDQLCYEISSLLHSDSVKSVALFDSASLEFLKEVTGKFRHRSYQNGETICFEGDSCREFFVLLQGSKINVFSRSRRVPVRALHGGDNYAVAEFLLRRAILCDSHCCLSRACVRHDSRAV
;
A
#
# COMPACT_ATOMS: atom_id res chain seq x y z
N MET A 1 -21.43 -4.48 56.88
CA MET A 1 -22.80 -4.64 56.33
C MET A 1 -22.91 -3.72 55.11
N THR A 2 -23.48 -4.05 53.94
CA THR A 2 -23.72 -5.33 53.20
C THR A 2 -24.25 -4.90 51.80
N ARG A 3 -24.18 -5.66 50.69
CA ARG A 3 -23.77 -7.05 50.37
C ARG A 3 -23.21 -7.07 48.92
N ASN A 4 -22.34 -8.02 48.58
CA ASN A 4 -21.60 -8.05 47.30
C ASN A 4 -22.42 -8.49 46.07
N GLN A 5 -21.96 -8.07 44.89
CA GLN A 5 -21.90 -8.84 43.63
C GLN A 5 -20.65 -8.39 42.85
N VAL A 6 -20.00 -9.13 41.93
CA VAL A 6 -19.76 -10.55 41.59
C VAL A 6 -18.78 -10.50 40.40
N LEU A 7 -17.84 -11.43 40.32
CA LEU A 7 -17.00 -11.74 39.16
C LEU A 7 -16.85 -13.26 39.12
N PRO A 8 -16.73 -13.89 37.93
CA PRO A 8 -16.05 -15.19 37.90
C PRO A 8 -15.04 -15.37 36.76
N THR A 9 -13.94 -16.01 37.13
CA THR A 9 -12.99 -16.73 36.26
C THR A 9 -12.87 -18.16 36.82
N GLY A 10 -12.60 -19.17 35.98
CA GLY A 10 -12.14 -20.48 36.48
C GLY A 10 -12.73 -21.73 35.82
N ALA A 11 -11.94 -22.32 34.91
CA ALA A 11 -11.48 -23.72 34.88
C ALA A 11 -12.41 -24.94 35.14
N GLN A 12 -12.22 -25.93 34.23
CA GLN A 12 -11.90 -27.35 34.48
C GLN A 12 -12.97 -28.48 34.53
N HIS A 13 -12.51 -29.64 34.01
CA HIS A 13 -12.93 -31.05 34.16
C HIS A 13 -14.22 -31.61 33.50
N GLU A 14 -13.98 -32.51 32.53
CA GLU A 14 -14.36 -33.95 32.53
C GLU A 14 -15.85 -34.40 32.55
N LEU A 15 -16.27 -35.15 31.51
CA LEU A 15 -16.76 -36.55 31.57
C LEU A 15 -17.42 -37.01 30.26
N ALA A 16 -17.35 -38.32 29.99
CA ALA A 16 -18.08 -39.01 28.94
C ALA A 16 -19.20 -39.89 29.54
N PRO A 17 -20.14 -40.38 28.71
CA PRO A 17 -20.67 -41.73 28.95
C PRO A 17 -20.65 -42.65 27.71
N LYS A 18 -20.81 -43.95 27.98
CA LYS A 18 -20.75 -45.08 27.04
C LYS A 18 -22.12 -45.45 26.45
N GLY A 19 -22.14 -46.20 25.35
CA GLY A 19 -23.30 -46.94 24.83
C GLY A 19 -22.89 -47.98 23.77
N ASN A 20 -23.50 -49.17 23.78
CA ASN A 20 -23.04 -50.36 23.02
C ASN A 20 -23.75 -50.58 21.65
N THR A 21 -23.16 -51.48 20.86
CA THR A 21 -23.63 -52.11 19.58
C THR A 21 -24.79 -53.12 19.82
N PRO A 22 -25.40 -53.88 18.84
CA PRO A 22 -24.96 -54.22 17.44
C PRO A 22 -26.06 -54.49 16.34
N VAL A 23 -25.64 -55.01 15.16
CA VAL A 23 -26.36 -55.86 14.13
C VAL A 23 -27.23 -55.25 12.97
N ALA A 24 -26.64 -55.26 11.76
CA ALA A 24 -27.04 -55.85 10.44
C ALA A 24 -28.33 -55.55 9.60
N SER A 25 -28.15 -55.81 8.28
CA SER A 25 -29.11 -55.90 7.13
C SER A 25 -29.66 -54.57 6.55
N GLY A 26 -29.81 -54.36 5.23
CA GLY A 26 -29.45 -55.14 4.03
C GLY A 26 -29.48 -54.24 2.76
N GLY A 27 -28.92 -54.69 1.61
CA GLY A 27 -28.82 -53.91 0.34
C GLY A 27 -30.14 -53.78 -0.45
N PRO A 28 -30.16 -53.19 -1.69
CA PRO A 28 -29.17 -53.46 -2.75
C PRO A 28 -28.65 -52.27 -3.61
N HIS A 29 -27.46 -52.51 -4.20
CA HIS A 29 -26.90 -52.08 -5.50
C HIS A 29 -27.31 -50.76 -6.21
N SER A 30 -26.30 -49.95 -6.54
CA SER A 30 -25.85 -49.73 -7.94
C SER A 30 -24.42 -49.16 -7.99
N GLU A 31 -23.72 -49.41 -9.10
CA GLU A 31 -22.25 -49.28 -9.19
C GLU A 31 -21.78 -47.92 -9.72
N VAL A 32 -20.71 -47.36 -9.15
CA VAL A 32 -19.78 -46.46 -9.87
C VAL A 32 -18.34 -46.80 -9.49
N ILE A 33 -17.51 -47.05 -10.51
CA ILE A 33 -16.14 -47.55 -10.40
C ILE A 33 -15.16 -46.42 -10.02
N PRO A 34 -14.39 -46.53 -8.92
CA PRO A 34 -13.26 -45.64 -8.64
C PRO A 34 -11.94 -46.23 -9.16
N ILE A 35 -11.23 -45.42 -9.95
CA ILE A 35 -9.93 -45.77 -10.55
C ILE A 35 -8.87 -46.03 -9.46
N GLN A 36 -8.21 -47.18 -9.52
CA GLN A 36 -7.15 -47.62 -8.60
C GLN A 36 -5.92 -46.68 -8.63
N LEU A 37 -5.77 -45.86 -7.60
CA LEU A 37 -4.55 -45.08 -7.37
C LEU A 37 -3.44 -45.99 -6.82
N LYS A 38 -2.54 -46.39 -7.72
CA LYS A 38 -1.45 -47.35 -7.51
C LYS A 38 -0.60 -46.99 -6.27
N ARG A 39 -0.67 -47.82 -5.22
CA ARG A 39 0.16 -47.70 -4.00
C ARG A 39 1.65 -47.65 -4.38
N VAL A 40 2.31 -46.55 -4.02
CA VAL A 40 3.77 -46.48 -3.94
C VAL A 40 4.20 -47.26 -2.68
N PRO A 41 5.20 -48.16 -2.75
CA PRO A 41 5.57 -48.99 -1.60
C PRO A 41 6.12 -48.15 -0.45
N SER A 42 5.66 -48.47 0.77
CA SER A 42 6.12 -47.85 2.01
C SER A 42 7.61 -48.14 2.26
N GLY A 43 8.45 -47.12 2.11
CA GLY A 43 9.84 -47.16 2.55
C GLY A 43 9.92 -47.47 4.05
N ARG A 44 10.78 -48.41 4.43
CA ARG A 44 10.98 -48.88 5.82
C ARG A 44 11.22 -47.69 6.78
N PRO A 45 10.67 -47.72 8.01
CA PRO A 45 11.01 -46.71 9.01
C PRO A 45 12.51 -46.76 9.33
N LEU A 46 13.15 -45.60 9.31
CA LEU A 46 14.60 -45.47 9.56
C LEU A 46 14.96 -45.93 10.97
N ARG A 47 16.00 -46.77 11.06
CA ARG A 47 16.65 -47.17 12.31
C ARG A 47 17.09 -45.90 13.04
N ARG A 48 16.54 -45.68 14.24
CA ARG A 48 16.80 -44.50 15.07
C ARG A 48 18.25 -44.52 15.54
N VAL A 49 19.01 -43.46 15.27
CA VAL A 49 20.38 -43.29 15.80
C VAL A 49 20.26 -42.91 17.28
N GLU A 50 20.78 -43.74 18.18
CA GLU A 50 20.57 -43.62 19.64
C GLU A 50 21.60 -42.73 20.36
N SER A 51 22.19 -41.73 19.70
CA SER A 51 23.37 -41.02 20.22
C SER A 51 23.12 -39.80 21.12
N PHE A 52 21.87 -39.42 21.42
CA PHE A 52 21.58 -38.26 22.30
C PHE A 52 20.43 -38.51 23.29
N ARG A 53 20.74 -39.18 24.42
CA ARG A 53 19.76 -39.35 25.53
C ARG A 53 19.41 -38.04 26.24
N LEU A 54 20.32 -37.06 26.29
CA LEU A 54 20.13 -35.77 26.97
C LEU A 54 19.11 -34.83 26.30
N LEU A 55 18.91 -34.94 24.98
CA LEU A 55 18.00 -34.06 24.22
C LEU A 55 16.57 -34.61 24.07
N ARG A 56 16.28 -35.79 24.65
CA ARG A 56 14.98 -36.47 24.54
C ARG A 56 13.77 -35.61 24.96
N PRO A 57 13.76 -34.91 26.12
CA PRO A 57 12.61 -34.09 26.52
C PRO A 57 12.38 -32.90 25.59
N PHE A 58 13.45 -32.22 25.15
CA PHE A 58 13.36 -31.12 24.18
C PHE A 58 12.85 -31.59 22.81
N ALA A 59 13.28 -32.78 22.36
CA ALA A 59 12.78 -33.37 21.13
C ALA A 59 11.28 -33.67 21.21
N GLU A 60 10.79 -34.27 22.30
CA GLU A 60 9.35 -34.53 22.48
C GLU A 60 8.52 -33.24 22.52
N VAL A 61 8.97 -32.21 23.25
CA VAL A 61 8.32 -30.89 23.27
C VAL A 61 8.30 -30.27 21.86
N TYR A 62 9.41 -30.34 21.12
CA TYR A 62 9.48 -29.85 19.75
C TYR A 62 8.53 -30.62 18.80
N TYR A 63 8.43 -31.95 18.91
CA TYR A 63 7.52 -32.73 18.07
C TYR A 63 6.04 -32.56 18.42
N ARG A 64 5.70 -32.14 19.64
CA ARG A 64 4.32 -31.72 20.02
C ARG A 64 3.90 -30.39 19.39
N LEU A 65 4.83 -29.55 18.94
CA LEU A 65 4.50 -28.28 18.28
C LEU A 65 3.85 -28.51 16.90
N SER A 66 2.95 -27.59 16.53
CA SER A 66 2.29 -27.62 15.23
C SER A 66 3.31 -27.58 14.08
N TRP A 67 2.93 -28.14 12.92
CA TRP A 67 3.82 -28.23 11.76
C TRP A 67 4.35 -26.85 11.30
N THR A 68 3.49 -25.83 11.30
CA THR A 68 3.88 -24.45 10.97
C THR A 68 4.84 -23.85 12.01
N THR A 69 4.59 -24.08 13.31
CA THR A 69 5.48 -23.60 14.39
C THR A 69 6.88 -24.22 14.27
N ARG A 70 6.97 -25.53 14.04
CA ARG A 70 8.25 -26.23 13.82
C ARG A 70 9.00 -25.70 12.61
N HIS A 71 8.33 -25.55 11.47
CA HIS A 71 8.94 -25.00 10.27
C HIS A 71 9.38 -23.54 10.44
N THR A 72 8.62 -22.74 11.16
CA THR A 72 8.99 -21.35 11.51
C THR A 72 10.24 -21.33 12.38
N ILE A 73 10.25 -22.05 13.51
CA ILE A 73 11.41 -22.11 14.42
C ILE A 73 12.66 -22.53 13.64
N HIS A 74 12.58 -23.60 12.85
CA HIS A 74 13.69 -24.06 12.03
C HIS A 74 14.16 -23.00 11.01
N VAL A 75 13.27 -22.24 10.37
CA VAL A 75 13.66 -21.20 9.42
C VAL A 75 14.24 -19.97 10.12
N VAL A 76 13.66 -19.51 11.23
CA VAL A 76 14.15 -18.36 12.02
C VAL A 76 15.52 -18.65 12.62
N VAL A 77 15.72 -19.83 13.21
CA VAL A 77 17.00 -20.26 13.79
C VAL A 77 18.11 -20.34 12.74
N ASN A 78 17.79 -20.84 11.53
CA ASN A 78 18.76 -20.86 10.43
C ASN A 78 19.02 -19.47 9.82
N LEU A 79 18.01 -18.60 9.80
CA LEU A 79 18.14 -17.20 9.37
C LEU A 79 19.05 -16.43 10.34
N TYR A 80 18.87 -16.62 11.65
CA TYR A 80 19.72 -16.02 12.69
C TYR A 80 21.20 -16.38 12.49
N VAL A 81 21.53 -17.65 12.26
CA VAL A 81 22.92 -18.07 11.99
C VAL A 81 23.51 -17.40 10.75
N ILE A 82 22.71 -17.16 9.71
CA ILE A 82 23.18 -16.48 8.49
C ILE A 82 23.36 -14.97 8.72
N VAL A 83 22.44 -14.33 9.44
CA VAL A 83 22.58 -12.90 9.81
C VAL A 83 23.77 -12.70 10.75
N TYR A 84 24.01 -13.62 11.67
CA TYR A 84 25.20 -13.66 12.51
C TYR A 84 26.48 -13.74 11.67
N ILE A 85 26.59 -14.70 10.74
CA ILE A 85 27.74 -14.82 9.82
C ILE A 85 27.90 -13.54 8.96
N PHE A 86 26.80 -12.96 8.49
CA PHE A 86 26.78 -11.75 7.65
C PHE A 86 27.34 -10.50 8.36
N LEU A 87 27.14 -10.40 9.68
CA LEU A 87 27.58 -9.25 10.49
C LEU A 87 28.93 -9.51 11.18
N THR A 88 29.13 -10.67 11.81
CA THR A 88 30.31 -10.88 12.66
C THR A 88 31.58 -11.17 11.88
N VAL A 89 31.50 -11.82 10.70
CA VAL A 89 32.69 -12.13 9.90
C VAL A 89 33.40 -10.88 9.36
N PRO A 90 32.74 -9.96 8.60
CA PRO A 90 33.41 -8.74 8.15
C PRO A 90 33.85 -7.85 9.32
N PHE A 91 33.05 -7.76 10.39
CA PHE A 91 33.41 -7.01 11.60
C PHE A 91 34.68 -7.55 12.27
N ARG A 92 34.83 -8.87 12.43
CA ARG A 92 36.04 -9.46 13.03
C ARG A 92 37.27 -9.28 12.17
N ILE A 93 37.15 -9.48 10.86
CA ILE A 93 38.26 -9.27 9.92
C ILE A 93 38.69 -7.79 9.94
N ALA A 94 37.75 -6.86 10.08
CA ALA A 94 38.07 -5.44 10.18
C ALA A 94 38.72 -5.06 11.53
N PHE A 95 38.11 -5.42 12.67
CA PHE A 95 38.47 -4.83 13.98
C PHE A 95 39.35 -5.72 14.88
N TYR A 96 39.50 -7.01 14.58
CA TYR A 96 40.18 -7.99 15.45
C TYR A 96 41.29 -8.80 14.77
N TYR A 97 41.45 -8.70 13.44
CA TYR A 97 42.53 -9.35 12.71
C TYR A 97 43.71 -8.39 12.50
N ASP A 98 44.90 -8.76 13.00
CA ASP A 98 46.10 -7.93 12.90
C ASP A 98 47.09 -8.49 11.85
N PRO A 99 47.33 -7.79 10.73
CA PRO A 99 48.29 -8.25 9.73
C PRO A 99 49.76 -8.18 10.20
N TYR A 100 50.10 -7.38 11.21
CA TYR A 100 51.47 -7.16 11.67
C TYR A 100 51.87 -8.04 12.87
N LYS A 101 50.90 -8.72 13.51
CA LYS A 101 51.16 -9.54 14.70
C LYS A 101 52.13 -10.71 14.46
N ASN A 102 52.18 -11.24 13.24
CA ASN A 102 53.09 -12.31 12.85
C ASN A 102 54.58 -11.89 12.80
N SER A 103 54.91 -10.58 12.82
CA SER A 103 56.28 -10.08 12.67
C SER A 103 56.87 -9.37 13.90
N ARG A 104 56.08 -9.18 14.97
CA ARG A 104 56.51 -8.38 16.15
C ARG A 104 56.81 -9.19 17.40
N ASP A 105 56.14 -10.33 17.68
CA ASP A 105 56.46 -11.17 18.85
C ASP A 105 55.81 -12.57 18.81
N GLU A 106 56.61 -13.65 18.90
CA GLU A 106 56.10 -15.04 18.88
C GLU A 106 55.18 -15.36 20.08
N GLN A 107 55.44 -14.78 21.26
CA GLN A 107 54.60 -15.00 22.44
C GLN A 107 53.21 -14.36 22.30
N SER A 108 53.13 -13.18 21.66
CA SER A 108 51.85 -12.47 21.46
C SER A 108 50.89 -13.20 20.50
N VAL A 109 51.44 -13.90 19.49
CA VAL A 109 50.69 -14.68 18.49
C VAL A 109 49.92 -15.85 19.12
N ARG A 110 50.45 -16.41 20.22
CA ARG A 110 49.88 -17.55 20.95
C ARG A 110 48.93 -17.15 22.10
N GLN A 111 48.63 -15.86 22.26
CA GLN A 111 47.77 -15.38 23.35
C GLN A 111 46.29 -15.47 22.97
N TRP A 112 45.50 -16.18 23.78
CA TRP A 112 44.04 -16.27 23.65
C TRP A 112 43.37 -15.06 24.30
N THR A 113 42.46 -14.39 23.60
CA THR A 113 41.76 -13.18 24.11
C THR A 113 40.35 -13.50 24.61
N GLU A 114 39.82 -12.67 25.52
CA GLU A 114 38.47 -12.85 26.07
C GLU A 114 37.39 -12.73 24.97
N GLU A 115 37.54 -11.76 24.07
CA GLU A 115 36.68 -11.55 22.89
C GLU A 115 36.65 -12.79 21.97
N LEU A 116 37.80 -13.45 21.78
CA LEU A 116 37.89 -14.68 21.01
C LEU A 116 37.13 -15.83 21.70
N SER A 117 37.08 -15.87 23.03
CA SER A 117 36.32 -16.88 23.77
C SER A 117 34.81 -16.77 23.53
N ALA A 118 34.26 -15.56 23.59
CA ALA A 118 32.84 -15.29 23.33
C ALA A 118 32.46 -15.65 21.89
N PHE A 119 33.32 -15.28 20.93
CA PHE A 119 33.13 -15.60 19.53
C PHE A 119 33.28 -17.10 19.21
N ALA A 120 34.25 -17.81 19.82
CA ALA A 120 34.46 -19.24 19.58
C ALA A 120 33.25 -20.10 20.01
N VAL A 121 32.60 -19.76 21.12
CA VAL A 121 31.37 -20.46 21.59
C VAL A 121 30.24 -20.29 20.58
N ALA A 122 29.94 -19.05 20.18
CA ALA A 122 28.86 -18.75 19.25
C ALA A 122 29.14 -19.34 17.84
N ASP A 123 30.40 -19.36 17.42
CA ASP A 123 30.80 -19.98 16.16
C ASP A 123 30.69 -21.50 16.17
N GLY A 124 31.09 -22.17 17.26
CA GLY A 124 30.96 -23.62 17.39
C GLY A 124 29.52 -24.08 17.26
N ILE A 125 28.58 -23.31 17.83
CA ILE A 125 27.14 -23.51 17.65
C ILE A 125 26.74 -23.31 16.18
N ALA A 126 27.17 -22.21 15.55
CA ALA A 126 26.86 -21.88 14.15
C ALA A 126 27.36 -22.94 13.15
N ASP A 127 28.55 -23.51 13.38
CA ASP A 127 29.11 -24.55 12.52
C ASP A 127 28.53 -25.94 12.75
N LEU A 128 28.25 -26.32 14.01
CA LEU A 128 27.51 -27.54 14.31
C LEU A 128 26.15 -27.55 13.59
N MET A 129 25.43 -26.43 13.66
CA MET A 129 24.17 -26.24 12.94
C MET A 129 24.36 -26.26 11.42
N GLY A 130 25.38 -25.58 10.90
CA GLY A 130 25.72 -25.58 9.47
C GLY A 130 26.01 -26.98 8.91
N PHE A 131 26.74 -27.80 9.66
CA PHE A 131 27.04 -29.19 9.33
C PHE A 131 25.77 -30.06 9.26
N PHE A 132 24.87 -29.96 10.24
CA PHE A 132 23.58 -30.66 10.19
C PHE A 132 22.71 -30.22 9.01
N GLN A 133 22.67 -28.92 8.70
CA GLN A 133 21.95 -28.40 7.53
C GLN A 133 22.55 -28.93 6.22
N PHE A 134 23.87 -29.04 6.11
CA PHE A 134 24.53 -29.64 4.95
C PHE A 134 24.23 -31.12 4.81
N LEU A 135 24.27 -31.89 5.89
CA LEU A 135 23.87 -33.31 5.87
C LEU A 135 22.43 -33.49 5.36
N ALA A 136 21.53 -32.53 5.62
CA ALA A 136 20.19 -32.51 5.04
C ALA A 136 20.21 -32.10 3.55
N PHE A 137 20.93 -31.03 3.18
CA PHE A 137 21.07 -30.56 1.80
C PHE A 137 21.71 -31.60 0.88
N TYR A 138 22.84 -32.17 1.27
CA TYR A 138 23.57 -33.21 0.53
C TYR A 138 22.69 -34.45 0.26
N ARG A 139 21.91 -34.92 1.25
CA ARG A 139 20.95 -36.01 1.05
C ARG A 139 19.90 -35.66 -0.01
N VAL A 140 19.35 -34.45 0.01
CA VAL A 140 18.38 -33.99 -1.01
C VAL A 140 19.03 -33.82 -2.38
N TRP A 141 20.22 -33.20 -2.43
CA TRP A 141 20.98 -32.98 -3.65
C TRP A 141 21.35 -34.31 -4.32
N ARG A 142 21.93 -35.25 -3.57
CA ARG A 142 22.29 -36.60 -4.02
C ARG A 142 21.07 -37.34 -4.57
N ASN A 143 19.97 -37.39 -3.84
CA ASN A 143 18.73 -38.04 -4.30
C ASN A 143 18.16 -37.39 -5.57
N THR A 144 18.34 -36.07 -5.74
CA THR A 144 17.90 -35.36 -6.95
C THR A 144 18.82 -35.65 -8.14
N PHE A 145 20.13 -35.70 -7.90
CA PHE A 145 21.16 -35.97 -8.90
C PHE A 145 21.12 -37.43 -9.37
N GLU A 146 20.96 -38.40 -8.47
CA GLU A 146 20.80 -39.82 -8.82
C GLU A 146 19.55 -40.05 -9.67
N LYS A 147 18.40 -39.45 -9.31
CA LYS A 147 17.16 -39.51 -10.13
C LYS A 147 17.34 -38.92 -11.54
N MET A 148 18.03 -37.79 -11.67
CA MET A 148 18.33 -37.23 -13.00
C MET A 148 19.37 -38.05 -13.77
N LYS A 149 20.37 -38.62 -13.11
CA LYS A 149 21.35 -39.53 -13.74
C LYS A 149 20.63 -40.77 -14.30
N SER A 150 19.64 -41.32 -13.60
CA SER A 150 18.79 -42.39 -14.17
C SER A 150 17.88 -41.91 -15.30
N SER A 151 17.31 -40.71 -15.22
CA SER A 151 16.43 -40.17 -16.28
C SER A 151 17.19 -39.91 -17.59
N ALA A 152 18.33 -39.22 -17.52
CA ALA A 152 19.19 -38.97 -18.68
C ALA A 152 19.71 -40.28 -19.30
N ARG A 153 20.05 -41.28 -18.47
CA ARG A 153 20.43 -42.61 -18.95
C ARG A 153 19.26 -43.33 -19.64
N SER A 154 18.02 -43.10 -19.20
CA SER A 154 16.81 -43.66 -19.82
C SER A 154 16.41 -42.96 -21.12
N GLU A 155 16.76 -41.69 -21.32
CA GLU A 155 16.53 -40.99 -22.61
C GLU A 155 17.60 -41.37 -23.64
N VAL A 156 18.86 -41.51 -23.23
CA VAL A 156 19.94 -41.97 -24.13
C VAL A 156 19.68 -43.40 -24.65
N VAL A 157 19.02 -44.25 -23.86
CA VAL A 157 18.63 -45.62 -24.25
C VAL A 157 17.40 -45.65 -25.18
N LYS A 158 16.72 -44.52 -25.43
CA LYS A 158 15.56 -44.42 -26.34
C LYS A 158 15.90 -43.96 -27.77
N LYS A 159 17.15 -44.07 -28.21
CA LYS A 159 17.49 -44.02 -29.64
C LYS A 159 17.49 -45.45 -30.24
N PRO A 160 16.81 -45.71 -31.37
CA PRO A 160 16.92 -46.97 -32.08
C PRO A 160 18.33 -47.14 -32.67
N PRO A 161 18.77 -48.37 -32.97
CA PRO A 161 20.09 -48.61 -33.53
C PRO A 161 20.14 -48.19 -35.01
N THR A 162 21.19 -47.46 -35.38
CA THR A 162 21.61 -47.31 -36.77
C THR A 162 23.12 -47.36 -36.84
N ASP A 163 23.59 -48.49 -37.34
CA ASP A 163 24.83 -48.83 -38.05
C ASP A 163 26.15 -48.10 -37.77
N SER A 164 27.17 -48.95 -37.66
CA SER A 164 28.62 -48.71 -37.74
C SER A 164 29.02 -47.50 -38.60
N THR A 165 29.88 -46.61 -38.11
CA THR A 165 31.34 -46.86 -38.26
C THR A 165 32.20 -45.98 -37.33
N SER A 166 33.32 -46.57 -36.89
CA SER A 166 34.59 -45.98 -36.41
C SER A 166 34.74 -44.44 -36.35
N ILE A 167 35.09 -43.91 -35.17
CA ILE A 167 36.34 -43.16 -34.89
C ILE A 167 36.42 -42.85 -33.37
N SER A 168 37.62 -42.86 -32.80
CA SER A 168 37.89 -42.66 -31.37
C SER A 168 37.88 -41.18 -30.93
N PRO A 169 37.57 -40.87 -29.65
CA PRO A 169 37.68 -39.52 -29.11
C PRO A 169 39.05 -39.28 -28.47
N THR A 170 39.92 -38.54 -29.15
CA THR A 170 41.13 -37.97 -28.52
C THR A 170 40.75 -36.69 -27.75
N ASN A 171 41.23 -36.55 -26.52
CA ASN A 171 41.01 -35.35 -25.70
C ASN A 171 41.52 -34.08 -26.39
N LEU A 172 40.78 -32.96 -26.28
CA LEU A 172 41.37 -31.63 -26.31
C LEU A 172 40.49 -30.58 -25.61
N PHE A 173 40.92 -30.17 -24.42
CA PHE A 173 40.52 -28.90 -23.80
C PHE A 173 40.99 -27.75 -24.70
N ILE A 174 40.09 -26.85 -25.12
CA ILE A 174 40.52 -25.51 -25.58
C ILE A 174 39.74 -24.40 -24.87
N ARG A 175 40.57 -23.56 -24.24
CA ARG A 175 40.35 -22.33 -23.49
C ARG A 175 39.66 -21.26 -24.34
N SER A 176 38.71 -20.51 -23.79
CA SER A 176 38.09 -19.37 -24.48
C SER A 176 39.00 -18.14 -24.48
N SER A 177 39.28 -17.55 -25.64
CA SER A 177 39.87 -16.21 -25.73
C SER A 177 39.44 -15.44 -26.99
N SER A 178 39.19 -14.14 -26.78
CA SER A 178 39.11 -13.04 -27.76
C SER A 178 38.15 -13.14 -28.96
N PHE A 179 37.16 -12.24 -28.96
CA PHE A 179 36.57 -11.68 -30.16
C PHE A 179 37.65 -11.08 -31.09
N ARG A 180 37.54 -11.33 -32.41
CA ARG A 180 38.01 -10.36 -33.42
C ARG A 180 37.07 -10.35 -34.63
N LYS A 181 36.49 -9.18 -34.91
CA LYS A 181 35.59 -8.96 -36.06
C LYS A 181 36.34 -9.09 -37.39
N ARG A 182 35.72 -9.72 -38.39
CA ARG A 182 35.94 -9.38 -39.81
C ARG A 182 34.58 -9.14 -40.47
N ARG A 183 34.48 -8.08 -41.27
CA ARG A 183 33.24 -7.67 -41.94
C ARG A 183 32.91 -8.61 -43.09
N GLY A 184 31.64 -9.00 -43.21
CA GLY A 184 31.02 -9.53 -44.43
C GLY A 184 29.58 -9.00 -44.51
N LYS A 185 29.18 -8.40 -45.63
CA LYS A 185 27.85 -7.80 -45.80
C LYS A 185 26.89 -8.83 -46.40
N THR A 186 25.87 -9.26 -45.66
CA THR A 186 24.63 -9.81 -46.23
C THR A 186 23.43 -9.21 -45.50
N LYS A 187 22.43 -8.76 -46.26
CA LYS A 187 21.17 -8.24 -45.72
C LYS A 187 20.29 -9.43 -45.32
N TRP A 188 19.87 -9.46 -44.06
CA TRP A 188 18.83 -10.40 -43.60
C TRP A 188 17.55 -9.62 -43.34
N THR A 189 16.53 -9.87 -44.17
CA THR A 189 15.16 -9.44 -43.91
C THR A 189 14.48 -10.43 -42.99
N ILE A 190 13.71 -9.93 -42.02
CA ILE A 190 13.15 -10.71 -40.89
C ILE A 190 12.02 -11.69 -41.31
N ALA A 191 11.55 -11.64 -42.56
CA ALA A 191 10.34 -12.31 -43.03
C ALA A 191 10.46 -13.81 -43.38
N THR A 192 11.58 -14.49 -43.11
CA THR A 192 11.80 -15.91 -43.48
C THR A 192 12.10 -16.85 -42.31
N ILE A 193 11.91 -16.41 -41.06
CA ILE A 193 12.14 -17.24 -39.85
C ILE A 193 10.85 -17.40 -39.02
N GLU A 194 9.70 -17.56 -39.68
CA GLU A 194 8.43 -17.78 -38.96
C GLU A 194 7.47 -18.69 -39.75
N SER A 195 7.70 -20.01 -39.68
CA SER A 195 6.70 -21.01 -40.11
C SER A 195 6.81 -22.42 -39.51
N HIS A 196 7.85 -22.77 -38.72
CA HIS A 196 8.11 -24.18 -38.35
C HIS A 196 8.61 -24.51 -36.92
N SER A 197 8.53 -23.61 -35.92
CA SER A 197 9.14 -23.86 -34.58
C SER A 197 8.18 -24.08 -33.38
N SER A 198 6.86 -24.11 -33.58
CA SER A 198 5.87 -24.10 -32.47
C SER A 198 5.84 -25.32 -31.53
N MET A 199 6.54 -26.41 -31.85
CA MET A 199 6.69 -27.58 -30.96
C MET A 199 8.11 -27.85 -30.47
N THR A 200 9.14 -27.33 -31.12
CA THR A 200 10.56 -27.56 -30.73
C THR A 200 11.03 -26.58 -29.66
N ASP A 201 10.51 -25.35 -29.67
CA ASP A 201 11.02 -24.28 -28.80
C ASP A 201 10.70 -24.54 -27.32
N GLY A 202 9.50 -25.03 -26.99
CA GLY A 202 9.14 -25.40 -25.61
C GLY A 202 9.99 -26.56 -25.03
N VAL A 203 10.46 -27.47 -25.89
CA VAL A 203 11.39 -28.54 -25.49
C VAL A 203 12.80 -27.98 -25.29
N ALA A 204 13.29 -27.13 -26.20
CA ALA A 204 14.57 -26.46 -26.06
C ALA A 204 14.63 -25.55 -24.82
N GLU A 205 13.59 -24.75 -24.56
CA GLU A 205 13.48 -23.90 -23.39
C GLU A 205 13.42 -24.69 -22.08
N SER A 206 12.68 -25.80 -22.02
CA SER A 206 12.62 -26.65 -20.82
C SER A 206 13.96 -27.35 -20.54
N PHE A 207 14.66 -27.85 -21.57
CA PHE A 207 16.04 -28.34 -21.41
C PHE A 207 17.02 -27.25 -20.97
N LEU A 208 16.90 -26.02 -21.49
CA LEU A 208 17.73 -24.88 -21.07
C LEU A 208 17.43 -24.45 -19.63
N ALA A 209 16.17 -24.41 -19.22
CA ALA A 209 15.75 -24.12 -17.85
C ALA A 209 16.24 -25.20 -16.88
N GLN A 210 16.16 -26.48 -17.26
CA GLN A 210 16.67 -27.61 -16.48
C GLN A 210 18.20 -27.58 -16.37
N ARG A 211 18.92 -27.20 -17.43
CA ARG A 211 20.38 -27.00 -17.42
C ARG A 211 20.79 -25.80 -16.54
N LYS A 212 20.04 -24.69 -16.58
CA LYS A 212 20.22 -23.54 -15.66
C LYS A 212 20.01 -23.94 -14.20
N HIS A 213 18.95 -24.70 -13.90
CA HIS A 213 18.66 -25.20 -12.54
C HIS A 213 19.72 -26.19 -12.04
N LEU A 214 20.24 -27.07 -12.90
CA LEU A 214 21.38 -27.95 -12.60
C LEU A 214 22.65 -27.15 -12.30
N PHE A 215 23.00 -26.19 -13.15
CA PHE A 215 24.17 -25.33 -12.94
C PHE A 215 24.07 -24.57 -11.60
N ALA A 216 22.92 -23.95 -11.34
CA ALA A 216 22.66 -23.28 -10.06
C ALA A 216 22.87 -24.23 -8.86
N ARG A 217 22.25 -25.41 -8.84
CA ARG A 217 22.41 -26.38 -7.73
C ARG A 217 23.83 -26.95 -7.59
N SER A 218 24.60 -27.03 -8.66
CA SER A 218 26.01 -27.41 -8.58
C SER A 218 26.86 -26.29 -7.97
N VAL A 219 26.60 -25.03 -8.32
CA VAL A 219 27.24 -23.86 -7.69
C VAL A 219 26.87 -23.75 -6.20
N GLU A 220 25.60 -23.98 -5.84
CA GLU A 220 25.18 -24.07 -4.43
C GLU A 220 25.99 -25.12 -3.67
N PHE A 221 26.19 -26.32 -4.25
CA PHE A 221 26.93 -27.41 -3.62
C PHE A 221 28.43 -27.09 -3.43
N VAL A 222 29.06 -26.38 -4.38
CA VAL A 222 30.45 -25.91 -4.23
C VAL A 222 30.58 -24.93 -3.06
N PHE A 223 29.65 -23.96 -2.94
CA PHE A 223 29.64 -23.02 -1.82
C PHE A 223 29.45 -23.71 -0.46
N GLU A 224 28.66 -24.79 -0.39
CA GLU A 224 28.52 -25.59 0.82
C GLU A 224 29.82 -26.30 1.22
N ILE A 225 30.54 -26.92 0.27
CA ILE A 225 31.82 -27.59 0.55
C ILE A 225 32.82 -26.59 1.13
N ILE A 226 32.96 -25.42 0.49
CA ILE A 226 33.89 -24.36 0.94
C ILE A 226 33.54 -23.89 2.36
N ALA A 227 32.26 -23.71 2.67
CA ALA A 227 31.83 -23.25 3.99
C ALA A 227 31.93 -24.30 5.12
N ILE A 228 32.19 -25.56 4.80
CA ILE A 228 32.25 -26.67 5.77
C ILE A 228 33.67 -27.15 6.00
N LEU A 229 34.57 -26.86 5.06
CA LEU A 229 35.99 -27.16 5.18
C LEU A 229 36.50 -26.62 6.54
N PRO A 230 37.02 -27.50 7.43
CA PRO A 230 37.34 -27.12 8.81
C PRO A 230 38.71 -26.43 8.88
N LEU A 231 38.90 -25.40 8.05
CA LEU A 231 40.14 -24.65 7.92
C LEU A 231 40.56 -23.97 9.23
N GLU A 232 39.66 -23.78 10.18
CA GLU A 232 39.96 -23.23 11.51
C GLU A 232 40.83 -24.15 12.37
N LEU A 233 40.79 -25.47 12.11
CA LEU A 233 41.66 -26.43 12.79
C LEU A 233 43.14 -26.20 12.43
N VAL A 234 43.43 -25.53 11.30
CA VAL A 234 44.79 -25.16 10.88
C VAL A 234 45.34 -24.06 11.82
N PRO A 235 44.78 -22.83 11.93
CA PRO A 235 45.17 -21.85 12.93
C PRO A 235 45.24 -22.39 14.37
N LEU A 236 44.28 -23.23 14.77
CA LEU A 236 44.24 -23.86 16.10
C LEU A 236 45.42 -24.82 16.34
N ALA A 237 45.76 -25.67 15.36
CA ALA A 237 46.87 -26.62 15.48
C ALA A 237 48.26 -25.97 15.40
N TRP A 238 48.39 -24.89 14.62
CA TRP A 238 49.63 -24.10 14.51
C TRP A 238 49.77 -23.03 15.61
N GLY A 239 48.78 -22.86 16.50
CA GLY A 239 48.82 -21.89 17.60
C GLY A 239 48.75 -20.42 17.16
N ASN A 240 48.27 -20.14 15.94
CA ASN A 240 48.09 -18.77 15.44
C ASN A 240 46.62 -18.36 15.56
N PHE A 241 46.21 -17.91 16.73
CA PHE A 241 44.80 -17.60 17.01
C PHE A 241 44.27 -16.39 16.22
N ASN A 242 45.15 -15.46 15.84
CA ASN A 242 44.82 -14.29 15.01
C ASN A 242 44.28 -14.70 13.62
N ALA A 243 44.88 -15.71 12.98
CA ALA A 243 44.43 -16.22 11.67
C ALA A 243 43.01 -16.83 11.71
N LEU A 244 42.47 -17.16 12.88
CA LEU A 244 41.10 -17.68 13.03
C LEU A 244 40.05 -16.68 12.51
N HIS A 245 40.27 -15.38 12.72
CA HIS A 245 39.37 -14.32 12.25
C HIS A 245 39.31 -14.26 10.71
N LEU A 246 40.45 -14.44 10.04
CA LEU A 246 40.54 -14.41 8.57
C LEU A 246 39.90 -15.64 7.94
N VAL A 247 40.18 -16.83 8.46
CA VAL A 247 39.70 -18.12 7.89
C VAL A 247 38.17 -18.23 7.89
N ARG A 248 37.50 -17.58 8.84
CA ARG A 248 36.02 -17.46 8.92
C ARG A 248 35.39 -16.84 7.66
N VAL A 249 36.14 -16.14 6.81
CA VAL A 249 35.65 -15.62 5.51
C VAL A 249 34.98 -16.71 4.64
N THR A 250 35.43 -17.96 4.75
CA THR A 250 34.85 -19.12 4.02
C THR A 250 33.40 -19.41 4.40
N LYS A 251 32.94 -19.01 5.58
CA LYS A 251 31.54 -19.18 6.02
C LYS A 251 30.58 -18.25 5.28
N LEU A 252 31.06 -17.15 4.72
CA LEU A 252 30.26 -16.22 3.89
C LEU A 252 29.70 -16.90 2.64
N CYS A 253 30.30 -18.00 2.17
CA CYS A 253 29.73 -18.83 1.11
C CYS A 253 28.31 -19.36 1.44
N ARG A 254 27.85 -19.35 2.70
CA ARG A 254 26.46 -19.70 3.08
C ARG A 254 25.43 -18.60 2.78
N LEU A 255 25.84 -17.36 2.47
CA LEU A 255 24.94 -16.20 2.31
C LEU A 255 23.88 -16.37 1.22
N TYR A 256 24.14 -17.13 0.16
CA TYR A 256 23.15 -17.42 -0.90
C TYR A 256 21.86 -18.06 -0.35
N ARG A 257 21.91 -18.68 0.83
CA ARG A 257 20.75 -19.24 1.52
C ARG A 257 19.79 -18.17 2.07
N LEU A 258 20.26 -16.95 2.34
CA LEU A 258 19.47 -15.85 2.92
C LEU A 258 18.17 -15.63 2.13
N HIS A 259 18.30 -15.43 0.82
CA HIS A 259 17.16 -15.28 -0.09
C HIS A 259 16.19 -16.47 -0.03
N ARG A 260 16.72 -17.70 0.05
CA ARG A 260 15.92 -18.93 0.11
C ARG A 260 15.15 -19.07 1.43
N TYR A 261 15.69 -18.59 2.55
CA TYR A 261 14.97 -18.57 3.82
C TYR A 261 13.92 -17.46 3.88
N LEU A 262 14.23 -16.25 3.40
CA LEU A 262 13.25 -15.16 3.29
C LEU A 262 12.04 -15.57 2.42
N ALA A 263 12.29 -16.15 1.25
CA ALA A 263 11.23 -16.68 0.37
C ALA A 263 10.39 -17.80 1.03
N ARG A 264 11.00 -18.61 1.92
CA ARG A 264 10.27 -19.63 2.70
C ARG A 264 9.42 -19.02 3.81
N ILE A 265 9.88 -17.97 4.51
CA ILE A 265 9.06 -17.25 5.50
C ILE A 265 7.84 -16.65 4.81
N ALA A 266 8.06 -15.94 3.69
CA ALA A 266 6.98 -15.37 2.88
C ALA A 266 5.95 -16.45 2.48
N LYS A 267 6.40 -17.64 2.05
CA LYS A 267 5.52 -18.76 1.71
C LYS A 267 4.78 -19.38 2.90
N ILE A 268 5.43 -19.53 4.06
CA ILE A 268 4.81 -20.13 5.28
C ILE A 268 3.68 -19.25 5.82
N TYR A 269 3.80 -17.93 5.65
CA TYR A 269 2.83 -16.96 6.17
C TYR A 269 1.96 -16.30 5.11
N ALA A 270 2.03 -16.73 3.84
CA ALA A 270 1.30 -16.14 2.71
C ALA A 270 -0.22 -16.05 2.91
N ASP A 271 -0.80 -16.92 3.75
CA ASP A 271 -2.24 -16.92 4.06
C ASP A 271 -2.63 -15.83 5.09
N ARG A 272 -1.67 -15.15 5.73
CA ARG A 272 -1.93 -14.08 6.70
C ARG A 272 -1.95 -12.71 6.02
N ALA A 273 -3.00 -11.93 6.25
CA ALA A 273 -3.19 -10.60 5.69
C ALA A 273 -1.96 -9.65 5.83
N TRP A 274 -1.29 -9.65 6.99
CA TRP A 274 -0.10 -8.81 7.18
C TRP A 274 1.08 -9.22 6.27
N VAL A 275 1.24 -10.51 5.96
CA VAL A 275 2.24 -10.96 4.98
C VAL A 275 1.76 -10.70 3.56
N GLN A 276 0.47 -10.75 3.26
CA GLN A 276 -0.05 -10.35 1.94
C GLN A 276 0.25 -8.87 1.64
N HIS A 277 0.17 -7.99 2.65
CA HIS A 277 0.63 -6.61 2.52
C HIS A 277 2.15 -6.51 2.29
N LEU A 278 2.98 -7.23 3.07
CA LEU A 278 4.44 -7.26 2.85
C LEU A 278 4.86 -7.92 1.53
N SER A 279 4.12 -8.92 1.05
CA SER A 279 4.39 -9.67 -0.19
C SER A 279 3.79 -9.01 -1.43
N SER A 280 3.10 -7.87 -1.28
CA SER A 280 2.80 -7.00 -2.42
C SER A 280 4.13 -6.62 -3.09
N SER A 281 4.20 -6.75 -4.42
CA SER A 281 5.48 -6.73 -5.15
C SER A 281 6.31 -5.45 -4.93
N GLY A 282 5.64 -4.31 -4.70
CA GLY A 282 6.29 -3.05 -4.33
C GLY A 282 6.84 -3.02 -2.90
N VAL A 283 6.18 -3.64 -1.92
CA VAL A 283 6.62 -3.64 -0.52
C VAL A 283 7.73 -4.68 -0.28
N ASP A 284 7.61 -5.89 -0.85
CA ASP A 284 8.66 -6.91 -0.80
C ASP A 284 9.97 -6.38 -1.38
N SER A 285 9.91 -5.74 -2.55
CA SER A 285 11.09 -5.15 -3.17
C SER A 285 11.67 -4.01 -2.33
N LEU A 286 10.84 -3.20 -1.66
CA LEU A 286 11.30 -2.11 -0.80
C LEU A 286 12.02 -2.63 0.45
N VAL A 287 11.40 -3.57 1.17
CA VAL A 287 12.00 -4.20 2.35
C VAL A 287 13.32 -4.90 1.98
N ARG A 288 13.37 -5.61 0.85
CA ARG A 288 14.60 -6.24 0.35
C ARG A 288 15.68 -5.21 0.02
N THR A 289 15.36 -4.12 -0.68
CA THR A 289 16.35 -3.09 -1.04
C THR A 289 16.88 -2.36 0.19
N ILE A 290 16.03 -2.03 1.18
CA ILE A 290 16.45 -1.45 2.46
C ILE A 290 17.40 -2.41 3.20
N GLY A 291 17.04 -3.69 3.32
CA GLY A 291 17.88 -4.70 3.99
C GLY A 291 19.24 -4.92 3.34
N VAL A 292 19.29 -4.93 2.00
CA VAL A 292 20.56 -4.99 1.25
C VAL A 292 21.39 -3.73 1.47
N CYS A 293 20.76 -2.55 1.43
CA CYS A 293 21.48 -1.27 1.61
C CYS A 293 22.06 -1.13 3.03
N ALA A 294 21.31 -1.47 4.08
CA ALA A 294 21.79 -1.49 5.46
C ALA A 294 22.96 -2.48 5.65
N GLY A 295 22.87 -3.65 4.99
CA GLY A 295 23.96 -4.62 4.96
C GLY A 295 25.21 -4.11 4.24
N LEU A 296 25.05 -3.41 3.12
CA LEU A 296 26.16 -2.76 2.41
C LEU A 296 26.82 -1.66 3.24
N CYS A 297 26.06 -0.86 4.00
CA CYS A 297 26.63 0.15 4.92
C CYS A 297 27.58 -0.51 5.94
N HIS A 298 27.17 -1.62 6.54
CA HIS A 298 28.02 -2.37 7.48
C HIS A 298 29.29 -2.93 6.80
N TRP A 299 29.16 -3.52 5.61
CA TRP A 299 30.30 -4.10 4.88
C TRP A 299 31.29 -3.02 4.41
N VAL A 300 30.78 -1.87 3.99
CA VAL A 300 31.59 -0.71 3.59
C VAL A 300 32.32 -0.10 4.78
N ALA A 301 31.65 0.02 5.94
CA ALA A 301 32.27 0.47 7.19
C ALA A 301 33.41 -0.46 7.65
N CYS A 302 33.20 -1.77 7.56
CA CYS A 302 34.22 -2.77 7.90
C CYS A 302 35.39 -2.74 6.91
N GLY A 303 35.12 -2.64 5.60
CA GLY A 303 36.17 -2.57 4.58
C GLY A 303 37.05 -1.33 4.70
N TYR A 304 36.48 -0.17 5.05
CA TYR A 304 37.25 1.06 5.24
C TYR A 304 38.17 1.01 6.47
N MET A 305 37.71 0.40 7.57
CA MET A 305 38.57 0.16 8.74
C MET A 305 39.65 -0.89 8.45
N LEU A 306 39.31 -1.96 7.71
CA LEU A 306 40.26 -3.00 7.33
C LEU A 306 41.44 -2.44 6.52
N ILE A 307 41.21 -1.47 5.63
CA ILE A 307 42.29 -0.81 4.88
C ILE A 307 43.23 -0.05 5.81
N ALA A 308 42.70 0.70 6.78
CA ALA A 308 43.52 1.44 7.74
C ALA A 308 44.30 0.50 8.68
N HIS A 309 43.69 -0.56 9.19
CA HIS A 309 44.41 -1.58 9.97
C HIS A 309 45.42 -2.38 9.14
N ALA A 310 45.22 -2.51 7.82
CA ALA A 310 46.21 -3.06 6.90
C ALA A 310 47.39 -2.10 6.59
N GLN A 311 47.31 -0.84 7.01
CA GLN A 311 48.38 0.16 6.88
C GLN A 311 49.06 0.46 8.24
N CYS A 312 48.28 0.55 9.32
CA CYS A 312 48.73 1.00 10.64
C CYS A 312 48.73 -0.09 11.74
N GLY A 313 48.14 -1.28 11.49
CA GLY A 313 47.91 -2.32 12.51
C GLY A 313 46.71 -2.00 13.42
N ILE A 314 46.28 -2.95 14.27
CA ILE A 314 45.10 -2.77 15.16
C ILE A 314 45.30 -1.63 16.16
N ASP A 315 46.47 -1.63 16.81
CA ASP A 315 46.85 -0.64 17.82
C ASP A 315 47.35 0.68 17.19
N LEU A 316 47.35 0.76 15.85
CA LEU A 316 47.76 1.91 15.03
C LEU A 316 49.25 2.29 15.13
N THR A 317 50.02 1.62 15.97
CA THR A 317 51.46 1.84 16.24
C THR A 317 52.40 1.60 15.06
N ALA A 318 51.93 1.14 13.90
CA ALA A 318 52.76 1.10 12.69
C ALA A 318 52.78 2.44 11.93
N CYS A 319 51.85 3.35 12.23
CA CYS A 319 51.80 4.71 11.69
C CYS A 319 52.25 5.72 12.75
N ASP A 320 52.95 6.78 12.32
CA ASP A 320 53.31 7.91 13.19
C ASP A 320 52.05 8.72 13.52
N GLU A 321 51.86 9.08 14.79
CA GLU A 321 50.75 9.93 15.25
C GLU A 321 50.87 11.38 14.74
N ASN A 322 52.07 11.80 14.33
CA ASN A 322 52.34 13.17 13.87
C ASN A 322 52.24 13.32 12.33
N VAL A 323 52.17 12.23 11.58
CA VAL A 323 52.14 12.24 10.11
C VAL A 323 50.85 11.59 9.61
N GLU A 324 49.99 12.39 8.97
CA GLU A 324 48.73 11.93 8.38
C GLU A 324 49.00 10.98 7.21
N THR A 325 49.08 9.69 7.52
CA THR A 325 49.37 8.59 6.58
C THR A 325 48.12 7.79 6.22
N SER A 326 47.09 7.84 7.06
CA SER A 326 45.79 7.18 6.93
C SER A 326 44.71 8.04 7.59
N TRP A 327 43.46 7.91 7.14
CA TRP A 327 42.32 8.63 7.71
C TRP A 327 42.18 8.46 9.24
N VAL A 328 42.59 7.30 9.79
CA VAL A 328 42.51 6.99 11.22
C VAL A 328 43.48 7.81 12.08
N VAL A 329 44.62 8.21 11.50
CA VAL A 329 45.60 9.11 12.13
C VAL A 329 45.04 10.53 12.17
N ARG A 330 44.49 11.01 11.04
CA ARG A 330 43.82 12.31 10.94
C ARG A 330 42.66 12.42 11.94
N ASP A 331 41.88 11.34 12.09
CA ASP A 331 40.74 11.27 13.00
C ASP A 331 41.09 11.04 14.48
N ARG A 332 42.39 11.01 14.84
CA ARG A 332 42.91 10.85 16.21
C ARG A 332 42.28 9.67 16.96
N LEU A 333 42.26 8.50 16.33
CA LEU A 333 41.67 7.26 16.85
C LEU A 333 42.66 6.35 17.62
N PHE A 334 43.85 6.85 17.98
CA PHE A 334 44.79 6.15 18.86
C PHE A 334 44.16 5.89 20.23
N GLY A 335 44.27 4.65 20.74
CA GLY A 335 43.65 4.23 22.00
C GLY A 335 42.11 4.16 21.99
N ALA A 336 41.44 4.39 20.86
CA ALA A 336 39.97 4.35 20.76
C ALA A 336 39.40 2.94 20.98
N SER A 337 38.25 2.86 21.66
CA SER A 337 37.47 1.62 21.77
C SER A 337 36.97 1.11 20.42
N VAL A 338 36.70 -0.20 20.32
CA VAL A 338 36.15 -0.80 19.08
C VAL A 338 34.81 -0.18 18.70
N ALA A 339 33.97 0.17 19.68
CA ALA A 339 32.70 0.88 19.46
C ALA A 339 32.93 2.28 18.85
N ARG A 340 33.91 3.04 19.35
CA ARG A 340 34.30 4.35 18.79
C ARG A 340 34.76 4.21 17.34
N LYS A 341 35.71 3.30 17.08
CA LYS A 341 36.24 3.02 15.74
C LYS A 341 35.12 2.60 14.76
N TYR A 342 34.18 1.75 15.18
CA TYR A 342 33.05 1.30 14.36
C TYR A 342 31.97 2.38 14.14
N GLY A 343 31.67 3.19 15.16
CA GLY A 343 30.73 4.31 15.03
C GLY A 343 31.16 5.31 13.96
N ARG A 344 32.46 5.64 13.93
CA ARG A 344 33.04 6.54 12.91
C ARG A 344 33.03 5.96 11.50
N THR A 345 33.38 4.69 11.30
CA THR A 345 33.30 4.10 9.95
C THR A 345 31.89 3.85 9.47
N LEU A 346 30.94 3.55 10.37
CA LEU A 346 29.53 3.42 10.02
C LEU A 346 28.93 4.76 9.59
N TYR A 347 29.29 5.85 10.27
CA TYR A 347 28.96 7.21 9.86
C TYR A 347 29.54 7.54 8.47
N TRP A 348 30.84 7.28 8.25
CA TRP A 348 31.48 7.46 6.93
C TRP A 348 30.80 6.62 5.83
N ALA A 349 30.43 5.37 6.12
CA ALA A 349 29.80 4.47 5.15
C ALA A 349 28.37 4.88 4.80
N SER A 350 27.53 5.20 5.80
CA SER A 350 26.18 5.74 5.58
C SER A 350 26.26 7.03 4.77
N ARG A 351 27.21 7.92 5.08
CA ARG A 351 27.46 9.15 4.33
C ARG A 351 27.84 8.85 2.89
N THR A 352 28.88 8.06 2.62
CA THR A 352 29.40 7.83 1.26
C THR A 352 28.45 7.03 0.35
N LEU A 353 27.54 6.23 0.92
CA LEU A 353 26.53 5.49 0.16
C LEU A 353 25.26 6.29 -0.16
N VAL A 354 24.96 7.34 0.60
CA VAL A 354 23.68 8.06 0.54
C VAL A 354 23.84 9.55 0.18
N LEU A 355 24.94 10.17 0.60
CA LEU A 355 25.25 11.59 0.43
C LEU A 355 26.38 11.81 -0.59
N LEU A 356 26.49 13.04 -1.07
CA LEU A 356 27.71 13.52 -1.70
C LEU A 356 28.73 13.85 -0.59
N GLY A 357 29.92 13.27 -0.65
CA GLY A 357 30.92 13.36 0.43
C GLY A 357 31.64 14.71 0.52
N TYR A 358 32.00 15.09 1.75
CA TYR A 358 32.68 16.34 2.13
C TYR A 358 33.80 16.08 3.17
N ASP A 359 34.51 17.10 3.64
CA ASP A 359 35.91 16.94 4.14
C ASP A 359 36.11 16.38 5.58
N ASP A 360 35.06 16.02 6.31
CA ASP A 360 35.12 15.51 7.70
C ASP A 360 35.98 14.23 7.86
N VAL A 361 35.60 13.14 7.19
CA VAL A 361 36.39 11.89 7.15
C VAL A 361 36.73 11.58 5.69
N THR A 362 37.92 11.98 5.25
CA THR A 362 38.40 11.75 3.87
C THR A 362 39.53 10.73 3.81
N PRO A 363 39.66 10.01 2.68
CA PRO A 363 40.81 9.14 2.45
C PRO A 363 42.09 9.96 2.32
N VAL A 364 43.14 9.52 2.99
CA VAL A 364 44.48 10.14 2.94
C VAL A 364 45.41 9.29 2.06
N SER A 365 45.29 7.95 2.13
CA SER A 365 46.14 7.05 1.35
C SER A 365 45.52 6.67 0.00
N ASN A 366 46.36 6.38 -1.00
CA ASN A 366 45.91 5.98 -2.34
C ASN A 366 44.93 4.78 -2.33
N ALA A 367 45.11 3.84 -1.40
CA ALA A 367 44.23 2.67 -1.24
C ALA A 367 42.85 3.07 -0.71
N GLU A 368 42.81 3.97 0.29
CA GLU A 368 41.57 4.54 0.82
C GLU A 368 40.83 5.35 -0.25
N THR A 369 41.54 6.12 -1.08
CA THR A 369 40.96 6.93 -2.16
C THR A 369 40.32 6.08 -3.25
N ILE A 370 41.02 5.02 -3.70
CA ILE A 370 40.45 4.05 -4.65
C ILE A 370 39.20 3.39 -4.05
N TYR A 371 39.22 3.02 -2.77
CA TYR A 371 38.08 2.43 -2.09
C TYR A 371 36.88 3.39 -2.02
N ALA A 372 37.10 4.65 -1.63
CA ALA A 372 36.07 5.68 -1.57
C ALA A 372 35.41 5.94 -2.93
N VAL A 373 36.20 6.00 -4.01
CA VAL A 373 35.68 6.14 -5.39
C VAL A 373 34.80 4.96 -5.78
N VAL A 374 35.24 3.72 -5.52
CA VAL A 374 34.45 2.51 -5.82
C VAL A 374 33.14 2.51 -5.03
N VAL A 375 33.17 2.80 -3.73
CA VAL A 375 31.97 2.87 -2.87
C VAL A 375 30.99 3.93 -3.38
N THR A 376 31.47 5.12 -3.76
CA THR A 376 30.63 6.22 -4.26
C THR A 376 29.93 5.84 -5.57
N LEU A 377 30.62 5.15 -6.49
CA LEU A 377 30.01 4.64 -7.72
C LEU A 377 28.88 3.63 -7.43
N PHE A 378 29.09 2.69 -6.50
CA PHE A 378 28.03 1.78 -6.06
C PHE A 378 26.87 2.50 -5.36
N GLY A 379 27.15 3.51 -4.53
CA GLY A 379 26.15 4.38 -3.91
C GLY A 379 25.21 4.99 -4.95
N SER A 380 25.75 5.62 -6.00
CA SER A 380 24.95 6.24 -7.07
C SER A 380 23.93 5.28 -7.72
N SER A 381 24.27 4.00 -7.87
CA SER A 381 23.38 2.97 -8.43
C SER A 381 22.27 2.57 -7.45
N LEU A 382 22.58 2.46 -6.15
CA LEU A 382 21.59 2.18 -5.10
C LEU A 382 20.55 3.31 -5.00
N LEU A 383 21.02 4.56 -5.07
CA LEU A 383 20.21 5.77 -5.05
C LEU A 383 19.19 5.80 -6.21
N ALA A 384 19.63 5.48 -7.43
CA ALA A 384 18.75 5.38 -8.60
C ALA A 384 17.69 4.27 -8.45
N ASN A 385 18.04 3.13 -7.83
CA ASN A 385 17.11 2.03 -7.61
C ASN A 385 15.99 2.39 -6.62
N PHE A 386 16.29 3.15 -5.55
CA PHE A 386 15.25 3.65 -4.63
C PHE A 386 14.25 4.58 -5.34
N LEU A 387 14.74 5.53 -6.15
CA LEU A 387 13.88 6.43 -6.92
C LEU A 387 12.93 5.68 -7.87
N PHE A 388 13.45 4.70 -8.62
CA PHE A 388 12.63 3.88 -9.52
C PHE A 388 11.55 3.10 -8.75
N LEU A 389 11.92 2.49 -7.62
CA LEU A 389 11.02 1.67 -6.83
C LEU A 389 9.87 2.46 -6.20
N PHE A 390 10.14 3.67 -5.68
CA PHE A 390 9.08 4.53 -5.15
C PHE A 390 8.08 4.98 -6.23
N ARG A 391 8.56 5.27 -7.45
CA ARG A 391 7.68 5.55 -8.60
C ARG A 391 6.82 4.34 -8.96
N PHE A 392 7.42 3.16 -9.09
CA PHE A 392 6.71 1.93 -9.43
C PHE A 392 5.61 1.60 -8.41
N ARG A 393 5.92 1.70 -7.10
CA ARG A 393 4.94 1.46 -6.03
C ARG A 393 3.78 2.46 -6.08
N ASN A 394 4.07 3.74 -6.30
CA ASN A 394 3.05 4.78 -6.26
C ASN A 394 2.21 4.86 -7.55
N ALA A 395 2.66 4.27 -8.67
CA ALA A 395 2.04 4.40 -10.00
C ALA A 395 0.55 4.06 -10.08
N ARG A 396 0.08 3.02 -9.37
CA ARG A 396 -1.35 2.63 -9.40
C ARG A 396 -2.25 3.65 -8.70
N TYR A 397 -1.87 4.06 -7.49
CA TYR A 397 -2.57 5.12 -6.76
C TYR A 397 -2.49 6.45 -7.52
N ALA A 398 -1.35 6.74 -8.13
CA ALA A 398 -1.14 7.91 -8.97
C ALA A 398 -2.13 7.94 -10.15
N ALA A 399 -2.31 6.83 -10.88
CA ALA A 399 -3.28 6.74 -11.97
C ALA A 399 -4.72 6.89 -11.46
N TYR A 400 -5.12 6.10 -10.46
CA TYR A 400 -6.46 6.14 -9.87
C TYR A 400 -6.85 7.54 -9.37
N SER A 401 -5.96 8.16 -8.60
CA SER A 401 -6.15 9.50 -8.04
C SER A 401 -6.24 10.58 -9.13
N ALA A 402 -5.60 10.38 -10.29
CA ALA A 402 -5.76 11.25 -11.45
C ALA A 402 -7.16 11.13 -12.09
N HIS A 403 -7.76 9.94 -12.16
CA HIS A 403 -9.15 9.77 -12.61
C HIS A 403 -10.13 10.47 -11.65
N VAL A 404 -9.96 10.31 -10.33
CA VAL A 404 -10.81 10.99 -9.32
C VAL A 404 -10.67 12.52 -9.36
N ASP A 405 -9.45 13.04 -9.57
CA ASP A 405 -9.22 14.48 -9.76
C ASP A 405 -9.90 15.03 -11.03
N ASN A 406 -9.83 14.28 -12.14
CA ASN A 406 -10.49 14.66 -13.39
C ASN A 406 -12.02 14.70 -13.23
N ALA A 407 -12.59 13.71 -12.51
CA ALA A 407 -13.99 13.70 -12.12
C ALA A 407 -14.36 14.93 -11.27
N ARG A 408 -13.56 15.24 -10.23
CA ARG A 408 -13.78 16.37 -9.33
C ARG A 408 -13.77 17.71 -10.07
N GLU A 409 -12.84 17.92 -11.00
CA GLU A 409 -12.77 19.14 -11.82
C GLU A 409 -13.92 19.21 -12.84
N TYR A 410 -14.29 18.11 -13.51
CA TYR A 410 -15.45 18.08 -14.41
C TYR A 410 -16.73 18.47 -13.67
N MET A 411 -17.02 17.84 -12.51
CA MET A 411 -18.20 18.16 -11.71
C MET A 411 -18.20 19.61 -11.20
N ARG A 412 -17.03 20.20 -10.94
CA ARG A 412 -16.89 21.61 -10.54
C ARG A 412 -17.21 22.55 -11.71
N LEU A 413 -16.73 22.24 -12.92
CA LEU A 413 -16.97 23.03 -14.12
C LEU A 413 -18.45 23.03 -14.55
N GLN A 414 -19.15 21.91 -14.32
CA GLN A 414 -20.59 21.77 -14.57
C GLN A 414 -21.48 22.26 -13.40
N ASN A 415 -20.88 22.91 -12.38
CA ASN A 415 -21.58 23.44 -11.20
C ASN A 415 -22.46 22.43 -10.43
N ILE A 416 -22.10 21.14 -10.45
CA ILE A 416 -22.90 20.08 -9.80
C ILE A 416 -23.03 20.34 -8.29
N PRO A 417 -24.22 20.13 -7.69
CA PRO A 417 -24.46 20.31 -6.26
C PRO A 417 -23.45 19.60 -5.37
N ARG A 418 -23.18 20.18 -4.18
CA ARG A 418 -22.18 19.63 -3.25
C ARG A 418 -22.54 18.24 -2.72
N ALA A 419 -23.83 17.92 -2.59
CA ALA A 419 -24.31 16.61 -2.15
C ALA A 419 -23.85 15.49 -3.11
N VAL A 420 -24.20 15.61 -4.39
CA VAL A 420 -23.82 14.66 -5.46
C VAL A 420 -22.30 14.53 -5.58
N ARG A 421 -21.56 15.66 -5.53
CA ARG A 421 -20.09 15.63 -5.53
C ARG A 421 -19.49 14.87 -4.33
N HIS A 422 -20.13 14.95 -3.16
CA HIS A 422 -19.73 14.19 -1.99
C HIS A 422 -20.05 12.70 -2.15
N GLN A 423 -21.24 12.33 -2.64
CA GLN A 423 -21.60 10.93 -2.93
C GLN A 423 -20.63 10.28 -3.94
N VAL A 424 -20.29 10.97 -5.03
CA VAL A 424 -19.29 10.50 -6.01
C VAL A 424 -17.90 10.34 -5.38
N THR A 425 -17.46 11.31 -4.55
CA THR A 425 -16.19 11.20 -3.83
C THR A 425 -16.20 10.05 -2.83
N ALA A 426 -17.31 9.84 -2.11
CA ALA A 426 -17.51 8.74 -1.17
C ALA A 426 -17.50 7.38 -1.87
N TYR A 427 -18.16 7.25 -3.03
CA TYR A 427 -18.11 6.06 -3.89
C TYR A 427 -16.67 5.73 -4.31
N TYR A 428 -15.90 6.72 -4.81
CA TYR A 428 -14.51 6.47 -5.18
C TYR A 428 -13.64 6.11 -3.95
N ASN A 429 -13.82 6.78 -2.81
CA ASN A 429 -13.13 6.40 -1.57
C ASN A 429 -13.48 4.97 -1.10
N TYR A 430 -14.75 4.55 -1.23
CA TYR A 430 -15.19 3.17 -0.96
C TYR A 430 -14.57 2.18 -1.95
N ALA A 431 -14.58 2.49 -3.24
CA ALA A 431 -14.03 1.65 -4.30
C ALA A 431 -12.51 1.48 -4.15
N TRP A 432 -11.77 2.54 -3.80
CA TRP A 432 -10.33 2.44 -3.53
C TRP A 432 -10.03 1.63 -2.27
N SER A 433 -10.69 1.93 -1.15
CA SER A 433 -10.44 1.24 0.13
C SER A 433 -10.80 -0.25 0.08
N THR A 434 -11.81 -0.63 -0.68
CA THR A 434 -12.21 -2.03 -0.85
C THR A 434 -11.42 -2.75 -1.93
N HIS A 435 -11.36 -2.20 -3.14
CA HIS A 435 -10.86 -2.92 -4.33
C HIS A 435 -9.43 -2.53 -4.72
N HIS A 436 -8.84 -1.47 -4.16
CA HIS A 436 -7.48 -0.98 -4.48
C HIS A 436 -7.21 -0.87 -6.00
N SER A 437 -8.21 -0.37 -6.73
CA SER A 437 -8.29 -0.30 -8.21
C SER A 437 -8.08 -1.63 -8.96
N LEU A 438 -8.47 -2.77 -8.37
CA LEU A 438 -8.63 -4.04 -9.08
C LEU A 438 -10.10 -4.21 -9.43
N ASP A 439 -10.47 -4.12 -10.71
CA ASP A 439 -11.79 -4.60 -11.10
C ASP A 439 -11.80 -6.12 -11.09
N SER A 440 -12.81 -6.70 -10.44
CA SER A 440 -12.95 -8.15 -10.35
C SER A 440 -13.21 -8.79 -11.70
N GLU A 441 -13.78 -8.04 -12.66
CA GLU A 441 -14.12 -8.56 -13.99
C GLU A 441 -12.90 -8.54 -14.92
N GLU A 442 -12.15 -7.44 -15.00
CA GLU A 442 -10.84 -7.37 -15.69
C GLU A 442 -9.85 -8.44 -15.16
N ALA A 443 -9.79 -8.61 -13.82
CA ALA A 443 -8.94 -9.63 -13.21
C ALA A 443 -9.36 -11.07 -13.57
N LEU A 444 -10.65 -11.32 -13.86
CA LEU A 444 -11.14 -12.63 -14.30
C LEU A 444 -10.84 -12.89 -15.79
N GLU A 445 -10.84 -11.86 -16.65
CA GLU A 445 -10.47 -11.98 -18.07
C GLU A 445 -8.99 -12.30 -18.27
N LEU A 446 -8.12 -11.81 -17.39
CA LEU A 446 -6.69 -12.13 -17.37
C LEU A 446 -6.39 -13.58 -16.96
N MET A 447 -7.37 -14.34 -16.43
CA MET A 447 -7.17 -15.73 -16.02
C MET A 447 -7.45 -16.72 -17.16
N PRO A 448 -6.67 -17.81 -17.29
CA PRO A 448 -7.03 -18.92 -18.16
C PRO A 448 -8.44 -19.46 -17.84
N LYS A 449 -9.26 -19.70 -18.86
CA LYS A 449 -10.69 -20.07 -18.74
C LYS A 449 -11.00 -21.18 -17.72
N HIS A 450 -10.10 -22.14 -17.53
CA HIS A 450 -10.27 -23.22 -16.55
C HIS A 450 -10.12 -22.75 -15.08
N LEU A 451 -9.24 -21.78 -14.81
CA LEU A 451 -9.13 -21.12 -13.52
C LEU A 451 -10.27 -20.12 -13.33
N GLN A 452 -10.61 -19.35 -14.36
CA GLN A 452 -11.76 -18.44 -14.35
C GLN A 452 -13.05 -19.20 -13.97
N SER A 453 -13.34 -20.32 -14.64
CA SER A 453 -14.48 -21.19 -14.32
C SER A 453 -14.43 -21.71 -12.89
N LYS A 454 -13.26 -22.13 -12.38
CA LYS A 454 -13.11 -22.58 -10.99
C LYS A 454 -13.35 -21.46 -9.97
N VAL A 455 -12.86 -20.25 -10.24
CA VAL A 455 -13.04 -19.06 -9.38
C VAL A 455 -14.51 -18.60 -9.41
N VAL A 456 -15.14 -18.53 -10.59
CA VAL A 456 -16.57 -18.22 -10.75
C VAL A 456 -17.43 -19.29 -10.07
N SER A 457 -17.06 -20.56 -10.15
CA SER A 457 -17.76 -21.65 -9.47
C SER A 457 -17.69 -21.52 -7.95
N THR A 458 -16.53 -21.16 -7.39
CA THR A 458 -16.40 -20.97 -5.92
C THR A 458 -17.03 -19.67 -5.42
N LEU A 459 -16.92 -18.56 -6.15
CA LEU A 459 -17.37 -17.23 -5.70
C LEU A 459 -18.84 -16.94 -6.03
N LYS A 460 -19.31 -17.32 -7.22
CA LYS A 460 -20.63 -16.96 -7.76
C LYS A 460 -21.60 -18.14 -7.77
N ALA A 461 -21.20 -19.32 -8.26
CA ALA A 461 -22.12 -20.47 -8.37
C ALA A 461 -22.56 -21.03 -6.99
N SER A 462 -21.73 -20.88 -5.96
CA SER A 462 -22.08 -21.19 -4.56
C SER A 462 -23.28 -20.37 -4.05
N ARG A 463 -23.40 -19.10 -4.47
CA ARG A 463 -24.53 -18.22 -4.15
C ARG A 463 -25.82 -18.64 -4.84
N ILE A 464 -25.73 -18.99 -6.12
CA ILE A 464 -26.88 -19.44 -6.93
C ILE A 464 -27.51 -20.72 -6.34
N LYS A 465 -26.70 -21.62 -5.78
CA LYS A 465 -27.20 -22.84 -5.10
C LYS A 465 -27.94 -22.60 -3.78
N GLN A 466 -27.91 -21.39 -3.23
CA GLN A 466 -28.73 -21.03 -2.06
C GLN A 466 -30.22 -20.86 -2.45
N VAL A 467 -30.53 -20.64 -3.73
CA VAL A 467 -31.88 -20.41 -4.24
C VAL A 467 -32.63 -21.73 -4.42
N CYS A 468 -33.83 -21.85 -3.85
CA CYS A 468 -34.54 -23.12 -3.69
C CYS A 468 -34.82 -23.86 -5.02
N PHE A 469 -35.16 -23.13 -6.09
CA PHE A 469 -35.45 -23.71 -7.41
C PHE A 469 -34.22 -23.91 -8.30
N LEU A 470 -33.04 -23.38 -7.93
CA LEU A 470 -31.78 -23.56 -8.66
C LEU A 470 -30.85 -24.60 -7.99
N MET A 471 -31.12 -24.95 -6.72
CA MET A 471 -30.30 -25.86 -5.91
C MET A 471 -30.08 -27.25 -6.55
N LYS A 472 -31.04 -27.75 -7.33
CA LYS A 472 -31.02 -29.10 -7.95
C LYS A 472 -30.56 -29.10 -9.42
N GLU A 473 -30.24 -27.95 -9.98
CA GLU A 473 -29.88 -27.82 -11.39
C GLU A 473 -28.43 -28.24 -11.67
N SER A 474 -28.10 -28.45 -12.95
CA SER A 474 -26.77 -28.90 -13.38
C SER A 474 -25.66 -27.91 -13.02
N VAL A 475 -24.44 -28.40 -12.86
CA VAL A 475 -23.28 -27.55 -12.53
C VAL A 475 -22.95 -26.64 -13.72
N GLU A 476 -23.19 -27.13 -14.94
CA GLU A 476 -23.03 -26.45 -16.21
C GLU A 476 -24.00 -25.26 -16.33
N PHE A 477 -25.29 -25.47 -16.05
CA PHE A 477 -26.29 -24.40 -16.02
C PHE A 477 -26.01 -23.39 -14.89
N THR A 478 -25.65 -23.87 -13.70
CA THR A 478 -25.26 -22.99 -12.57
C THR A 478 -24.05 -22.12 -12.94
N ASN A 479 -23.05 -22.67 -13.62
CA ASN A 479 -21.87 -21.93 -14.07
C ASN A 479 -22.20 -20.92 -15.19
N MET A 480 -23.14 -21.24 -16.08
CA MET A 480 -23.65 -20.30 -17.10
C MET A 480 -24.33 -19.10 -16.45
N LEU A 481 -25.23 -19.32 -15.48
CA LEU A 481 -25.84 -18.25 -14.69
C LEU A 481 -24.80 -17.47 -13.87
N ALA A 482 -23.78 -18.15 -13.33
CA ALA A 482 -22.70 -17.52 -12.56
C ALA A 482 -21.82 -16.58 -13.43
N LEU A 483 -21.68 -16.87 -14.72
CA LEU A 483 -21.03 -15.95 -15.68
C LEU A 483 -21.94 -14.76 -16.03
N ALA A 484 -23.27 -14.95 -16.04
CA ALA A 484 -24.24 -13.89 -16.31
C ALA A 484 -24.48 -12.92 -15.12
N LEU A 485 -24.04 -13.27 -13.90
CA LEU A 485 -24.10 -12.39 -12.74
C LEU A 485 -23.13 -11.20 -12.86
N VAL A 486 -23.66 -9.99 -13.03
CA VAL A 486 -22.89 -8.74 -13.05
C VAL A 486 -22.79 -8.17 -11.64
N ARG A 487 -21.61 -7.65 -11.26
CA ARG A 487 -21.44 -6.93 -9.98
C ARG A 487 -21.95 -5.50 -10.11
N ARG A 488 -22.79 -5.04 -9.16
CA ARG A 488 -23.16 -3.63 -9.01
C ARG A 488 -22.87 -3.15 -7.59
N ILE A 489 -22.53 -1.86 -7.48
CA ILE A 489 -22.30 -1.16 -6.21
C ILE A 489 -23.39 -0.11 -6.07
N TYR A 490 -24.13 -0.16 -4.97
CA TYR A 490 -25.13 0.84 -4.59
C TYR A 490 -24.60 1.63 -3.39
N SER A 491 -24.77 2.94 -3.43
CA SER A 491 -24.46 3.83 -2.31
C SER A 491 -25.61 3.86 -1.30
N PRO A 492 -25.39 4.31 -0.05
CA PRO A 492 -26.45 4.37 0.95
C PRO A 492 -27.62 5.25 0.50
N GLU A 493 -28.84 4.84 0.87
CA GLU A 493 -30.13 5.41 0.46
C GLU A 493 -30.54 5.13 -1.00
N ASP A 494 -29.64 4.59 -1.86
CA ASP A 494 -29.98 4.21 -3.23
C ASP A 494 -31.09 3.16 -3.29
N HIS A 495 -31.98 3.32 -4.26
CA HIS A 495 -33.04 2.37 -4.55
C HIS A 495 -32.50 1.29 -5.50
N ILE A 496 -32.52 0.03 -5.05
CA ILE A 496 -32.01 -1.12 -5.80
C ILE A 496 -33.11 -1.66 -6.73
N ILE A 497 -34.34 -1.76 -6.20
CA ILE A 497 -35.53 -2.15 -6.94
C ILE A 497 -36.52 -1.00 -6.91
N GLU A 498 -36.83 -0.49 -8.10
CA GLU A 498 -37.96 0.40 -8.36
C GLU A 498 -39.09 -0.40 -9.01
N PRO A 499 -40.37 -0.11 -8.69
CA PRO A 499 -41.50 -0.86 -9.21
C PRO A 499 -41.54 -0.79 -10.74
N LYS A 500 -41.82 -1.92 -11.39
CA LYS A 500 -41.95 -2.10 -12.86
C LYS A 500 -40.68 -1.84 -13.71
N ALA A 501 -39.59 -1.30 -13.15
CA ALA A 501 -38.37 -1.00 -13.90
C ALA A 501 -37.30 -2.12 -13.85
N ASN A 502 -37.05 -2.72 -12.68
CA ASN A 502 -35.89 -3.59 -12.44
C ASN A 502 -36.25 -5.08 -12.26
N ALA A 503 -36.63 -5.76 -13.35
CA ALA A 503 -36.92 -7.21 -13.34
C ALA A 503 -35.63 -8.06 -13.24
N GLY A 504 -35.21 -8.39 -12.01
CA GLY A 504 -34.06 -9.25 -11.74
C GLY A 504 -33.98 -9.71 -10.29
N MET A 505 -33.07 -10.66 -10.04
CA MET A 505 -32.76 -11.20 -8.72
C MET A 505 -31.41 -10.66 -8.21
N PHE A 506 -31.29 -10.46 -6.90
CA PHE A 506 -30.14 -9.82 -6.28
C PHE A 506 -29.54 -10.70 -5.17
N PHE A 507 -28.20 -10.78 -5.13
CA PHE A 507 -27.43 -11.46 -4.07
C PHE A 507 -26.55 -10.43 -3.35
N VAL A 508 -26.67 -10.30 -2.03
CA VAL A 508 -25.86 -9.36 -1.23
C VAL A 508 -24.49 -9.97 -0.99
N ILE A 509 -23.44 -9.37 -1.57
CA ILE A 509 -22.04 -9.77 -1.36
C ILE A 509 -21.53 -9.16 -0.05
N ARG A 510 -21.78 -7.85 0.12
CA ARG A 510 -21.30 -7.02 1.22
C ARG A 510 -22.29 -5.89 1.47
N GLY A 511 -22.46 -5.47 2.73
CA GLY A 511 -23.40 -4.42 3.13
C GLY A 511 -24.77 -4.94 3.57
N LYS A 512 -25.73 -4.01 3.74
CA LYS A 512 -27.07 -4.27 4.25
C LYS A 512 -28.16 -3.60 3.42
N VAL A 513 -29.15 -4.38 3.02
CA VAL A 513 -30.29 -3.94 2.20
C VAL A 513 -31.55 -4.02 3.03
N VAL A 514 -32.39 -2.98 2.98
CA VAL A 514 -33.70 -2.96 3.61
C VAL A 514 -34.78 -3.18 2.55
N ILE A 515 -35.63 -4.17 2.77
CA ILE A 515 -36.78 -4.51 1.93
C ILE A 515 -38.05 -4.10 2.66
N ALA A 516 -38.85 -3.25 2.02
CA ALA A 516 -40.15 -2.81 2.52
C ALA A 516 -41.25 -3.13 1.49
N ALA A 517 -42.39 -3.64 1.96
CA ALA A 517 -43.59 -3.68 1.13
C ALA A 517 -44.22 -2.28 1.07
N PHE A 518 -44.94 -1.96 -0.01
CA PHE A 518 -45.60 -0.65 -0.16
C PHE A 518 -46.67 -0.39 0.91
N ASP A 519 -47.30 -1.44 1.45
CA ASP A 519 -48.35 -1.36 2.48
C ASP A 519 -47.87 -0.92 3.90
N GLY A 520 -46.63 -0.42 4.03
CA GLY A 520 -46.07 0.03 5.31
C GLY A 520 -45.75 -1.09 6.32
N SER A 521 -45.82 -2.36 5.90
CA SER A 521 -45.46 -3.49 6.76
C SER A 521 -43.99 -3.46 7.19
N LYS A 522 -43.65 -4.07 8.34
CA LYS A 522 -42.32 -3.96 8.96
C LYS A 522 -41.19 -4.33 7.98
N PRO A 523 -40.18 -3.45 7.80
CA PRO A 523 -39.09 -3.70 6.87
C PRO A 523 -38.24 -4.90 7.32
N ASN A 524 -37.88 -5.76 6.36
CA ASN A 524 -36.88 -6.81 6.55
C ASN A 524 -35.49 -6.29 6.19
N GLU A 525 -34.46 -6.67 6.93
CA GLU A 525 -33.06 -6.29 6.66
C GLU A 525 -32.28 -7.52 6.20
N CYS A 526 -31.87 -7.53 4.93
CA CYS A 526 -30.96 -8.53 4.35
C CYS A 526 -29.51 -8.15 4.64
N GLN A 527 -28.69 -9.15 4.97
CA GLN A 527 -27.29 -9.02 5.33
C GLN A 527 -26.39 -9.76 4.33
N GLU A 528 -25.08 -9.76 4.60
CA GLU A 528 -24.07 -10.33 3.72
C GLU A 528 -24.28 -11.83 3.50
N GLY A 529 -24.53 -12.22 2.25
CA GLY A 529 -24.81 -13.58 1.84
C GLY A 529 -26.30 -13.96 1.72
N ASP A 530 -27.22 -13.04 2.02
CA ASP A 530 -28.64 -13.19 1.70
C ASP A 530 -28.92 -12.88 0.22
N PHE A 531 -30.08 -13.32 -0.26
CA PHE A 531 -30.61 -13.01 -1.59
C PHE A 531 -32.06 -12.50 -1.50
N PHE A 532 -32.49 -11.74 -2.50
CA PHE A 532 -33.84 -11.21 -2.58
C PHE A 532 -34.33 -11.03 -4.03
N ALA A 533 -35.64 -10.81 -4.19
CA ALA A 533 -36.32 -10.74 -5.48
C ALA A 533 -36.12 -11.99 -6.36
N ASP A 534 -36.04 -13.17 -5.72
CA ASP A 534 -36.03 -14.47 -6.40
C ASP A 534 -37.30 -14.71 -7.22
N MET A 535 -38.45 -14.25 -6.71
CA MET A 535 -39.74 -14.31 -7.43
C MET A 535 -39.72 -13.53 -8.75
N CYS A 536 -38.93 -12.46 -8.90
CA CYS A 536 -38.90 -11.63 -10.12
C CYS A 536 -38.44 -12.37 -11.39
N LEU A 537 -37.72 -13.49 -11.25
CA LEU A 537 -37.27 -14.29 -12.40
C LEU A 537 -38.42 -15.10 -13.03
N LEU A 538 -39.42 -15.48 -12.22
CA LEU A 538 -40.54 -16.31 -12.63
C LEU A 538 -41.84 -15.51 -12.75
N TYR A 539 -42.13 -14.63 -11.78
CA TYR A 539 -43.34 -13.84 -11.64
C TYR A 539 -43.02 -12.34 -11.44
N PRO A 540 -42.52 -11.62 -12.47
CA PRO A 540 -42.16 -10.20 -12.34
C PRO A 540 -43.35 -9.29 -12.03
N GLU A 541 -44.57 -9.69 -12.38
CA GLU A 541 -45.80 -8.92 -12.19
C GLU A 541 -46.35 -8.99 -10.74
N GLN A 542 -45.83 -9.89 -9.90
CA GLN A 542 -46.30 -10.11 -8.53
C GLN A 542 -45.37 -9.52 -7.45
N PHE A 543 -44.33 -8.78 -7.84
CA PHE A 543 -43.29 -8.30 -6.92
C PHE A 543 -43.46 -6.82 -6.53
N ASP A 544 -44.35 -6.57 -5.57
CA ASP A 544 -44.60 -5.24 -5.00
C ASP A 544 -43.78 -4.99 -3.73
N GLN A 545 -42.44 -5.05 -3.84
CA GLN A 545 -41.52 -4.73 -2.74
C GLN A 545 -40.40 -3.79 -3.20
N LYS A 546 -40.13 -2.76 -2.38
CA LYS A 546 -39.03 -1.80 -2.58
C LYS A 546 -37.79 -2.28 -1.81
N ALA A 547 -36.64 -2.26 -2.47
CA ALA A 547 -35.35 -2.55 -1.85
C ALA A 547 -34.45 -1.31 -1.86
N VAL A 548 -33.91 -0.94 -0.68
CA VAL A 548 -33.09 0.26 -0.47
C VAL A 548 -31.77 -0.12 0.21
N ALA A 549 -30.65 0.41 -0.28
CA ALA A 549 -29.35 0.23 0.34
C ALA A 549 -29.26 1.03 1.65
N LYS A 550 -28.91 0.39 2.77
CA LYS A 550 -28.70 1.05 4.07
C LYS A 550 -27.22 1.37 4.32
N THR A 551 -26.33 0.61 3.70
CA THR A 551 -24.89 0.85 3.65
C THR A 551 -24.44 0.88 2.20
N PHE A 552 -23.14 1.11 1.93
CA PHE A 552 -22.59 0.67 0.64
C PHE A 552 -22.88 -0.81 0.48
N CYS A 553 -23.54 -1.17 -0.62
CA CYS A 553 -23.98 -2.52 -0.90
C CYS A 553 -23.35 -2.99 -2.20
N GLU A 554 -22.54 -4.05 -2.12
CA GLU A 554 -22.09 -4.77 -3.31
C GLU A 554 -23.04 -5.94 -3.53
N VAL A 555 -23.68 -5.98 -4.70
CA VAL A 555 -24.64 -7.02 -5.06
C VAL A 555 -24.30 -7.64 -6.40
N TYR A 556 -24.56 -8.93 -6.54
CA TYR A 556 -24.64 -9.55 -7.86
C TYR A 556 -26.08 -9.47 -8.36
N VAL A 557 -26.25 -9.05 -9.61
CA VAL A 557 -27.55 -8.92 -10.26
C VAL A 557 -27.69 -9.98 -11.34
N LEU A 558 -28.76 -10.77 -11.28
CA LEU A 558 -29.23 -11.64 -12.34
C LEU A 558 -30.43 -10.99 -13.02
N ALA A 559 -30.22 -10.35 -14.17
CA ALA A 559 -31.30 -9.79 -14.96
C ALA A 559 -32.20 -10.91 -15.52
N LYS A 560 -33.54 -10.74 -15.48
CA LYS A 560 -34.49 -11.74 -15.99
C LYS A 560 -34.18 -12.13 -17.45
N ALA A 561 -33.87 -11.14 -18.31
CA ALA A 561 -33.51 -11.40 -19.71
C ALA A 561 -32.29 -12.34 -19.87
N LYS A 562 -31.31 -12.29 -18.95
CA LYS A 562 -30.15 -13.21 -18.97
C LYS A 562 -30.48 -14.59 -18.40
N PHE A 563 -31.43 -14.69 -17.49
CA PHE A 563 -31.98 -15.97 -17.04
C PHE A 563 -32.80 -16.66 -18.16
N ASP A 564 -33.60 -15.89 -18.90
CA ASP A 564 -34.35 -16.36 -20.07
C ASP A 564 -33.41 -16.81 -21.21
N GLU A 565 -32.34 -16.06 -21.49
CA GLU A 565 -31.28 -16.45 -22.44
C GLU A 565 -30.57 -17.75 -22.02
N ALA A 566 -30.30 -17.93 -20.71
CA ALA A 566 -29.69 -19.17 -20.22
C ALA A 566 -30.63 -20.39 -20.32
N ILE A 567 -31.93 -20.21 -20.04
CA ILE A 567 -32.93 -21.29 -20.19
C ILE A 567 -33.05 -21.70 -21.66
N THR A 568 -33.24 -20.75 -22.57
CA THR A 568 -33.36 -21.02 -24.02
C THR A 568 -32.09 -21.68 -24.56
N GLN A 569 -30.90 -21.22 -24.15
CA GLN A 569 -29.62 -21.77 -24.61
C GLN A 569 -29.39 -23.21 -24.11
N PHE A 570 -29.72 -23.52 -22.85
CA PHE A 570 -29.40 -24.80 -22.19
C PHE A 570 -30.49 -25.87 -22.37
N TYR A 571 -31.77 -25.49 -22.26
CA TYR A 571 -32.91 -26.42 -22.21
C TYR A 571 -33.71 -26.55 -23.52
N ARG A 572 -33.31 -25.82 -24.58
CA ARG A 572 -33.74 -25.92 -26.00
C ARG A 572 -34.97 -26.82 -26.25
N GLY A 573 -36.15 -26.21 -26.22
CA GLY A 573 -37.42 -26.89 -26.51
C GLY A 573 -38.18 -27.45 -25.29
N SER A 574 -37.55 -27.55 -24.11
CA SER A 574 -38.22 -27.94 -22.84
C SER A 574 -38.45 -26.75 -21.89
N GLU A 575 -38.34 -25.52 -22.39
CA GLU A 575 -38.29 -24.29 -21.60
C GLU A 575 -39.52 -24.06 -20.71
N ALA A 576 -40.72 -24.31 -21.24
CA ALA A 576 -41.97 -24.16 -20.52
C ALA A 576 -42.12 -25.20 -19.38
N GLU A 577 -41.67 -26.43 -19.61
CA GLU A 577 -41.70 -27.52 -18.63
C GLU A 577 -40.73 -27.23 -17.46
N VAL A 578 -39.49 -26.85 -17.79
CA VAL A 578 -38.46 -26.49 -16.80
C VAL A 578 -38.90 -25.27 -15.97
N ARG A 579 -39.49 -24.25 -16.62
CA ARG A 579 -40.03 -23.07 -15.96
C ARG A 579 -41.17 -23.43 -14.99
N SER A 580 -42.10 -24.28 -15.42
CA SER A 580 -43.18 -24.80 -14.56
C SER A 580 -42.64 -25.57 -13.35
N ARG A 581 -41.65 -26.45 -13.56
CA ARG A 581 -40.95 -27.19 -12.49
C ARG A 581 -40.27 -26.27 -11.47
N MET A 582 -39.60 -25.22 -11.93
CA MET A 582 -38.96 -24.23 -11.07
C MET A 582 -39.97 -23.42 -10.25
N ALA A 583 -41.09 -23.01 -10.89
CA ALA A 583 -42.20 -22.33 -10.24
C ALA A 583 -42.87 -23.18 -9.15
N GLU A 584 -43.24 -24.43 -9.47
CA GLU A 584 -43.83 -25.36 -8.51
C GLU A 584 -42.89 -25.64 -7.31
N THR A 585 -41.57 -25.64 -7.56
CA THR A 585 -40.56 -25.78 -6.50
C THR A 585 -40.51 -24.54 -5.60
N LEU A 586 -40.64 -23.34 -6.16
CA LEU A 586 -40.70 -22.08 -5.42
C LEU A 586 -41.98 -21.98 -4.57
N GLU A 587 -43.14 -22.35 -5.12
CA GLU A 587 -44.42 -22.38 -4.39
C GLU A 587 -44.39 -23.38 -3.22
N LYS A 588 -43.91 -24.61 -3.45
CA LYS A 588 -43.74 -25.62 -2.38
C LYS A 588 -42.85 -25.09 -1.26
N TYR A 589 -41.76 -24.40 -1.60
CA TYR A 589 -40.83 -23.83 -0.63
C TYR A 589 -41.43 -22.63 0.13
N SER A 590 -42.12 -21.72 -0.55
CA SER A 590 -42.77 -20.57 0.10
C SER A 590 -43.90 -20.99 1.04
N MET A 591 -44.71 -22.00 0.65
CA MET A 591 -45.71 -22.61 1.52
C MET A 591 -45.09 -23.29 2.75
N GLN A 592 -43.97 -24.00 2.59
CA GLN A 592 -43.23 -24.59 3.72
C GLN A 592 -42.69 -23.51 4.65
N LEU A 593 -42.07 -22.45 4.12
CA LEU A 593 -41.56 -21.32 4.89
C LEU A 593 -42.68 -20.60 5.67
N HIS A 594 -43.85 -20.42 5.04
CA HIS A 594 -45.02 -19.82 5.69
C HIS A 594 -45.57 -20.71 6.82
N LYS A 595 -45.69 -22.03 6.59
CA LYS A 595 -46.06 -23.01 7.63
C LYS A 595 -45.05 -23.02 8.79
N MET A 596 -43.75 -22.97 8.50
CA MET A 596 -42.70 -22.94 9.52
C MET A 596 -42.71 -21.64 10.33
N LYS A 597 -42.88 -20.47 9.69
CA LYS A 597 -43.07 -19.18 10.39
C LYS A 597 -44.32 -19.19 11.28
N LYS A 598 -45.40 -19.85 10.85
CA LYS A 598 -46.63 -20.04 11.64
C LYS A 598 -46.42 -20.97 12.85
N LEU A 599 -45.60 -22.00 12.72
CA LEU A 599 -45.24 -22.91 13.83
C LEU A 599 -44.25 -22.30 14.83
N LEU A 600 -43.35 -21.42 14.37
CA LEU A 600 -42.38 -20.71 15.21
C LEU A 600 -42.97 -19.51 15.98
N GLY A 601 -44.29 -19.30 15.95
CA GLY A 601 -44.97 -18.22 16.69
C GLY A 601 -44.67 -16.79 16.19
N LEU A 602 -44.00 -16.63 15.05
CA LEU A 602 -43.54 -15.34 14.51
C LEU A 602 -44.65 -14.49 13.85
N ARG A 603 -45.87 -14.51 14.40
CA ARG A 603 -46.98 -13.63 13.97
C ARG A 603 -47.38 -12.68 15.09
N GLY A 604 -46.59 -11.62 15.25
CA GLY A 604 -46.98 -10.45 16.05
C GLY A 604 -47.87 -9.50 15.24
N ALA A 605 -49.15 -9.42 15.60
CA ALA A 605 -50.16 -8.44 15.17
C ALA A 605 -50.60 -8.46 13.69
N HIS A 606 -51.63 -9.27 13.39
CA HIS A 606 -52.77 -8.79 12.58
C HIS A 606 -54.05 -9.58 12.93
N GLU A 607 -55.12 -8.84 13.28
CA GLU A 607 -56.55 -9.21 13.42
C GLU A 607 -57.00 -10.24 14.48
N SER A 608 -57.53 -9.73 15.60
CA SER A 608 -58.99 -9.69 15.92
C SER A 608 -59.36 -9.94 17.40
N GLY A 609 -60.39 -9.23 17.89
CA GLY A 609 -61.41 -9.85 18.77
C GLY A 609 -61.28 -9.84 20.31
N SER A 610 -61.32 -8.67 20.95
CA SER A 610 -62.02 -8.38 22.23
C SER A 610 -62.10 -9.45 23.36
N ARG A 611 -61.40 -9.22 24.49
CA ARG A 611 -62.03 -8.99 25.82
C ARG A 611 -61.04 -8.57 26.93
N LYS A 612 -61.57 -7.78 27.87
CA LYS A 612 -60.94 -7.11 29.03
C LYS A 612 -59.97 -7.98 29.87
N SER A 613 -58.83 -7.41 30.24
CA SER A 613 -58.44 -7.21 31.65
C SER A 613 -57.35 -6.13 31.78
N SER A 614 -57.22 -5.54 32.97
CA SER A 614 -56.42 -4.35 33.27
C SER A 614 -54.98 -4.65 33.70
N MET A 615 -54.07 -3.70 33.45
CA MET A 615 -53.32 -2.94 34.49
C MET A 615 -51.82 -2.74 34.21
N GLY A 616 -51.42 -1.46 34.06
CA GLY A 616 -50.09 -0.94 34.42
C GLY A 616 -48.92 -1.10 33.43
N GLY A 617 -48.28 0.03 33.08
CA GLY A 617 -46.91 0.04 32.51
C GLY A 617 -46.73 0.92 31.27
N SER A 618 -46.42 2.20 31.45
CA SER A 618 -46.11 3.13 30.36
C SER A 618 -44.69 2.96 29.80
N SER A 619 -44.53 3.00 28.48
CA SER A 619 -43.34 3.52 27.80
C SER A 619 -43.68 3.94 26.37
N HIS A 620 -43.41 5.19 26.01
CA HIS A 620 -43.78 5.77 24.72
C HIS A 620 -42.92 5.22 23.56
N SER A 621 -43.58 4.73 22.50
CA SER A 621 -43.01 4.65 21.16
C SER A 621 -43.71 5.67 20.27
N LEU A 622 -43.03 6.77 19.94
CA LEU A 622 -43.54 7.75 18.98
C LEU A 622 -43.45 7.18 17.55
N MET A 623 -44.47 7.47 16.75
CA MET A 623 -44.60 6.99 15.38
C MET A 623 -43.75 7.82 14.42
N ALA A 624 -43.39 7.22 13.30
CA ALA A 624 -42.99 7.95 12.11
C ALA A 624 -44.25 8.18 11.26
N GLU A 625 -44.75 9.42 11.23
CA GLU A 625 -45.70 9.89 10.22
C GLU A 625 -44.94 10.55 9.06
N ASP A 626 -45.53 10.50 7.87
CA ASP A 626 -45.03 11.17 6.68
C ASP A 626 -44.99 12.70 6.86
N VAL A 627 -43.82 13.30 6.65
CA VAL A 627 -43.70 14.76 6.54
C VAL A 627 -42.93 15.12 5.27
N HIS A 628 -43.66 15.21 4.17
CA HIS A 628 -43.32 16.11 3.06
C HIS A 628 -44.00 17.48 3.30
N SER A 629 -43.46 18.24 4.26
CA SER A 629 -43.68 19.69 4.32
C SER A 629 -42.57 20.39 5.11
N HIS A 630 -42.38 21.68 4.80
CA HIS A 630 -41.43 22.60 5.41
C HIS A 630 -41.16 22.39 6.90
N ASP A 631 -39.92 22.07 7.27
CA ASP A 631 -39.38 22.48 8.58
C ASP A 631 -38.03 23.19 8.46
N SER A 632 -38.10 24.39 7.91
CA SER A 632 -37.01 25.34 7.85
C SER A 632 -37.00 26.25 9.10
N ARG A 633 -36.60 25.73 10.28
CA ARG A 633 -36.03 26.55 11.39
C ARG A 633 -35.28 25.76 12.49
N CYS A 634 -33.95 25.78 12.36
CA CYS A 634 -32.96 25.93 13.45
C CYS A 634 -32.91 24.90 14.61
N GLY A 635 -32.15 23.82 14.41
CA GLY A 635 -31.78 22.84 15.45
C GLY A 635 -30.28 22.47 15.45
N ALA A 636 -29.37 23.47 15.44
CA ALA A 636 -27.91 23.29 15.53
C ALA A 636 -27.18 22.62 14.32
N SER A 637 -27.34 23.19 13.12
CA SER A 637 -26.54 22.90 11.91
C SER A 637 -25.01 22.84 12.16
N TRP A 638 -24.49 23.61 13.14
CA TRP A 638 -23.08 23.64 13.50
C TRP A 638 -22.48 22.27 13.92
N ARG A 639 -23.30 21.31 14.36
CA ARG A 639 -22.85 19.98 14.81
C ARG A 639 -22.53 19.01 13.68
N LEU A 640 -22.97 19.30 12.46
CA LEU A 640 -22.83 18.40 11.31
C LEU A 640 -21.40 18.44 10.73
N PRO A 641 -20.86 17.31 10.26
CA PRO A 641 -19.62 17.30 9.50
C PRO A 641 -19.84 18.07 8.19
N GLY A 642 -18.96 19.04 7.91
CA GLY A 642 -19.11 19.99 6.81
C GLY A 642 -19.86 21.28 7.15
N SER A 643 -20.30 21.50 8.40
CA SER A 643 -20.75 22.83 8.84
C SER A 643 -19.58 23.81 8.90
N SER A 644 -19.81 25.08 8.59
CA SER A 644 -18.75 26.12 8.62
C SER A 644 -18.06 26.17 9.99
N PHE A 645 -18.80 26.05 11.10
CA PHE A 645 -18.24 26.05 12.45
C PHE A 645 -17.34 24.83 12.69
N CYS A 646 -17.79 23.62 12.32
CA CYS A 646 -17.01 22.39 12.47
C CYS A 646 -15.70 22.45 11.66
N MET A 647 -15.72 23.05 10.47
CA MET A 647 -14.51 23.22 9.65
C MET A 647 -13.51 24.22 10.26
N HIS A 648 -13.96 25.38 10.76
CA HIS A 648 -13.08 26.32 11.47
C HIS A 648 -12.53 25.70 12.76
N TRP A 649 -13.32 24.90 13.48
CA TRP A 649 -12.87 24.16 14.65
C TRP A 649 -11.81 23.11 14.31
N ASN A 650 -12.01 22.33 13.26
CA ASN A 650 -11.03 21.36 12.77
C ASN A 650 -9.73 22.04 12.30
N ALA A 651 -9.81 23.21 11.67
CA ALA A 651 -8.63 24.01 11.32
C ALA A 651 -7.88 24.53 12.55
N ALA A 652 -8.59 25.07 13.54
CA ALA A 652 -7.99 25.51 14.82
C ALA A 652 -7.35 24.33 15.57
N ARG A 653 -8.00 23.15 15.57
CA ARG A 653 -7.45 21.90 16.12
C ARG A 653 -6.19 21.45 15.39
N LEU A 654 -6.15 21.52 14.05
CA LEU A 654 -4.95 21.20 13.27
C LEU A 654 -3.79 22.13 13.64
N LEU A 655 -4.04 23.45 13.70
CA LEU A 655 -3.03 24.43 14.10
C LEU A 655 -2.51 24.19 15.54
N ALA A 656 -3.40 23.86 16.48
CA ALA A 656 -3.05 23.52 17.85
C ALA A 656 -2.19 22.24 17.95
N ILE A 657 -2.48 21.22 17.13
CA ILE A 657 -1.66 19.99 17.08
C ILE A 657 -0.28 20.28 16.49
N ILE A 658 -0.20 21.10 15.44
CA ILE A 658 1.08 21.54 14.87
C ILE A 658 1.90 22.30 15.92
N TYR A 659 1.28 23.25 16.66
CA TYR A 659 1.95 23.95 17.75
C TYR A 659 2.52 22.99 18.81
N VAL A 660 1.72 22.03 19.30
CA VAL A 660 2.18 21.02 20.27
C VAL A 660 3.34 20.18 19.74
N ALA A 661 3.32 19.83 18.45
CA ALA A 661 4.36 19.03 17.82
C ALA A 661 5.71 19.76 17.72
N PHE A 662 5.72 21.10 17.65
CA PHE A 662 6.92 21.93 17.75
C PHE A 662 7.28 22.34 19.19
N GLU A 663 6.29 22.57 20.07
CA GLU A 663 6.51 23.06 21.44
C GLU A 663 7.15 22.00 22.33
N VAL A 664 6.67 20.75 22.25
CA VAL A 664 7.04 19.69 23.20
C VAL A 664 8.50 19.24 23.06
N PRO A 665 9.05 18.94 21.86
CA PRO A 665 10.46 18.56 21.73
C PRO A 665 11.37 19.74 22.06
N TYR A 666 11.00 20.95 21.61
CA TYR A 666 11.74 22.17 21.93
C TYR A 666 11.78 22.45 23.44
N PHE A 667 10.69 22.22 24.18
CA PHE A 667 10.67 22.34 25.64
C PHE A 667 11.63 21.34 26.30
N GLY A 668 11.52 20.06 25.94
CA GLY A 668 12.30 19.00 26.57
C GLY A 668 13.79 19.22 26.42
N VAL A 669 14.23 19.48 25.18
CA VAL A 669 15.66 19.56 24.83
C VAL A 669 16.29 20.89 25.21
N PHE A 670 15.68 22.04 24.88
CA PHE A 670 16.33 23.35 25.02
C PHE A 670 16.02 24.09 26.33
N ILE A 671 15.02 23.66 27.10
CA ILE A 671 14.61 24.32 28.35
C ILE A 671 14.73 23.38 29.54
N SER A 672 13.99 22.26 29.56
CA SER A 672 13.99 21.31 30.69
C SER A 672 15.37 20.70 30.92
N MET A 673 16.02 20.19 29.88
CA MET A 673 17.37 19.61 29.99
C MET A 673 18.46 20.65 30.22
N SER A 674 18.24 21.93 29.87
CA SER A 674 19.18 23.02 30.20
C SER A 674 19.33 23.22 31.70
N GLY A 675 18.26 23.02 32.49
CA GLY A 675 18.30 23.17 33.95
C GLY A 675 19.27 22.22 34.66
N LYS A 676 19.44 20.99 34.14
CA LYS A 676 20.29 19.96 34.76
C LYS A 676 21.78 20.08 34.47
N LYS A 677 22.16 20.66 33.32
CA LYS A 677 23.57 20.82 32.88
C LYS A 677 23.99 22.30 32.71
N GLN A 678 23.12 23.26 33.05
CA GLN A 678 23.35 24.72 33.05
C GLN A 678 24.01 25.30 31.78
N ILE A 679 23.67 24.77 30.60
CA ILE A 679 24.28 25.22 29.32
C ILE A 679 23.75 26.59 28.89
N PHE A 680 22.47 26.89 29.14
CA PHE A 680 21.86 28.19 28.82
C PHE A 680 21.28 28.88 30.06
N MET A 681 21.60 30.18 30.20
CA MET A 681 20.94 31.11 31.12
C MET A 681 19.52 31.46 30.63
N ILE A 682 18.56 30.55 30.82
CA ILE A 682 17.14 30.79 30.56
C ILE A 682 16.40 30.81 31.89
N GLN A 683 15.99 31.99 32.34
CA GLN A 683 15.07 32.10 33.47
C GLN A 683 13.68 31.60 33.02
N PRO A 684 13.01 30.74 33.80
CA PRO A 684 11.67 30.25 33.49
C PRO A 684 10.61 31.31 33.86
N GLU A 685 10.61 32.44 33.16
CA GLU A 685 9.58 33.46 33.35
C GLU A 685 8.20 32.95 32.91
N LEU A 686 7.15 33.50 33.55
CA LEU A 686 5.73 33.26 33.27
C LEU A 686 5.28 33.93 31.95
N GLY A 687 6.04 33.73 30.87
CA GLY A 687 5.91 34.46 29.61
C GLY A 687 4.82 33.94 28.67
N LEU A 688 4.69 34.61 27.52
CA LEU A 688 3.69 34.35 26.48
C LEU A 688 3.56 32.88 26.06
N ARG A 689 4.67 32.10 26.07
CA ARG A 689 4.66 30.66 25.76
C ARG A 689 3.79 29.86 26.74
N PHE A 690 3.86 30.17 28.04
CA PHE A 690 3.07 29.45 29.05
C PHE A 690 1.58 29.73 28.85
N MET A 691 1.21 30.99 28.61
CA MET A 691 -0.16 31.39 28.30
C MET A 691 -0.68 30.74 27.01
N LEU A 692 0.13 30.68 25.95
CA LEU A 692 -0.22 29.99 24.71
C LEU A 692 -0.39 28.49 24.90
N THR A 693 0.47 27.86 25.71
CA THR A 693 0.35 26.43 26.08
C THR A 693 -0.92 26.16 26.87
N LEU A 694 -1.26 27.03 27.83
CA LEU A 694 -2.49 26.93 28.63
C LEU A 694 -3.75 27.09 27.76
N LEU A 695 -3.75 28.05 26.83
CA LEU A 695 -4.84 28.27 25.86
C LEU A 695 -5.03 27.05 24.96
N VAL A 696 -3.94 26.44 24.48
CA VAL A 696 -3.98 25.25 23.63
C VAL A 696 -4.47 24.01 24.40
N GLU A 697 -4.05 23.80 25.64
CA GLU A 697 -4.58 22.70 26.48
C GLU A 697 -6.06 22.93 26.87
N GLY A 698 -6.48 24.19 27.06
CA GLY A 698 -7.89 24.56 27.21
C GLY A 698 -8.72 24.24 25.96
N LEU A 699 -8.21 24.56 24.77
CA LEU A 699 -8.82 24.21 23.48
C LEU A 699 -8.96 22.69 23.34
N PHE A 700 -7.94 21.90 23.70
CA PHE A 700 -8.02 20.44 23.67
C PHE A 700 -9.01 19.87 24.70
N GLY A 701 -9.14 20.49 25.87
CA GLY A 701 -10.18 20.12 26.85
C GLY A 701 -11.59 20.34 26.30
N LEU A 702 -11.82 21.50 25.66
CA LEU A 702 -13.12 21.80 25.04
C LEU A 702 -13.39 20.89 23.82
N ASP A 703 -12.36 20.61 23.01
CA ASP A 703 -12.44 19.68 21.87
C ASP A 703 -12.76 18.24 22.31
N LEU A 704 -12.22 17.77 23.45
CA LEU A 704 -12.55 16.47 24.04
C LEU A 704 -14.05 16.38 24.40
N VAL A 705 -14.63 17.46 24.95
CA VAL A 705 -16.06 17.56 25.27
C VAL A 705 -16.91 17.65 23.99
N LEU A 706 -16.51 18.48 23.01
CA LEU A 706 -17.23 18.60 21.75
C LEU A 706 -17.24 17.28 20.95
N ARG A 707 -16.09 16.60 20.82
CA ARG A 707 -15.97 15.31 20.13
C ARG A 707 -16.68 14.17 20.84
N SER A 708 -16.71 14.15 22.17
CA SER A 708 -17.39 13.08 22.92
C SER A 708 -18.91 13.21 22.94
N ARG A 709 -19.47 14.43 22.78
CA ARG A 709 -20.88 14.69 23.10
C ARG A 709 -21.70 15.46 22.05
N PHE A 710 -21.08 16.16 21.11
CA PHE A 710 -21.75 17.12 20.23
C PHE A 710 -21.45 17.00 18.73
N PHE A 711 -20.22 16.72 18.31
CA PHE A 711 -19.91 16.57 16.88
C PHE A 711 -20.45 15.25 16.34
N ALA A 712 -21.35 15.36 15.36
CA ALA A 712 -21.81 14.20 14.61
C ALA A 712 -20.67 13.69 13.71
N TYR A 713 -20.60 12.37 13.56
CA TYR A 713 -19.73 11.73 12.58
C TYR A 713 -20.59 11.05 11.51
N MET A 714 -20.12 11.11 10.26
CA MET A 714 -20.62 10.25 9.20
C MET A 714 -20.12 8.83 9.48
N ASP A 715 -21.03 7.88 9.62
CA ASP A 715 -20.65 6.47 9.66
C ASP A 715 -20.18 6.06 8.24
N PRO A 716 -18.94 5.59 8.04
CA PRO A 716 -18.43 5.30 6.70
C PRO A 716 -19.15 4.14 6.02
N ASP A 717 -19.79 3.25 6.78
CA ASP A 717 -20.54 2.13 6.22
C ASP A 717 -21.95 2.60 5.79
N VAL A 718 -22.62 3.40 6.62
CA VAL A 718 -24.03 3.84 6.45
C VAL A 718 -24.17 5.17 5.68
N MET A 719 -23.09 5.98 5.57
CA MET A 719 -23.07 7.40 5.13
C MET A 719 -24.13 8.31 5.79
N PHE A 720 -24.70 7.89 6.92
CA PHE A 720 -25.66 8.69 7.68
C PHE A 720 -24.99 9.43 8.83
N ASN A 721 -25.52 10.62 9.15
CA ASN A 721 -25.03 11.46 10.24
C ASN A 721 -25.51 10.94 11.60
N VAL A 722 -24.62 10.32 12.38
CA VAL A 722 -24.94 9.83 13.72
C VAL A 722 -24.97 11.00 14.70
N LEU A 723 -26.18 11.50 14.97
CA LEU A 723 -26.46 12.59 15.92
C LEU A 723 -26.63 12.11 17.38
N GLN A 724 -26.79 10.81 17.62
CA GLN A 724 -27.07 10.26 18.94
C GLN A 724 -25.81 10.26 19.84
N PRO A 725 -25.81 10.94 21.01
CA PRO A 725 -24.60 11.16 21.80
C PRO A 725 -23.96 9.89 22.38
N SER A 726 -24.76 8.89 22.72
CA SER A 726 -24.29 7.58 23.22
C SER A 726 -23.46 6.83 22.16
N LEU A 727 -23.91 6.87 20.91
CA LEU A 727 -23.22 6.29 19.75
C LEU A 727 -21.97 7.09 19.38
N ILE A 728 -22.03 8.43 19.39
CA ILE A 728 -20.86 9.31 19.22
C ILE A 728 -19.76 8.95 20.22
N PHE A 729 -20.09 8.84 21.52
CA PHE A 729 -19.12 8.45 22.53
C PHE A 729 -18.59 7.02 22.35
N ALA A 730 -19.46 6.05 22.02
CA ALA A 730 -19.04 4.67 21.77
C ALA A 730 -18.07 4.56 20.58
N ALA A 731 -18.35 5.26 19.48
CA ALA A 731 -17.49 5.33 18.31
C ALA A 731 -16.15 6.02 18.63
N TYR A 732 -16.17 7.12 19.39
CA TYR A 732 -14.95 7.82 19.79
C TYR A 732 -14.08 6.99 20.77
N LYS A 733 -14.72 6.26 21.68
CA LYS A 733 -14.05 5.28 22.56
C LYS A 733 -13.31 4.21 21.77
N LYS A 734 -13.90 3.71 20.67
CA LYS A 734 -13.25 2.76 19.74
C LYS A 734 -12.15 3.40 18.89
N LYS A 735 -12.31 4.67 18.45
CA LYS A 735 -11.32 5.37 17.61
C LYS A 735 -10.07 5.87 18.36
N GLY A 736 -10.17 6.23 19.64
CA GLY A 736 -8.98 6.64 20.41
C GLY A 736 -9.18 7.60 21.58
N PHE A 737 -10.38 7.71 22.16
CA PHE A 737 -10.66 8.57 23.34
C PHE A 737 -9.58 8.44 24.44
N TYR A 738 -9.15 7.22 24.77
CA TYR A 738 -8.14 6.98 25.81
C TYR A 738 -6.78 7.67 25.53
N PHE A 739 -6.34 7.72 24.28
CA PHE A 739 -5.11 8.40 23.89
C PHE A 739 -5.27 9.93 23.89
N ASP A 740 -6.46 10.44 23.57
CA ASP A 740 -6.76 11.89 23.66
C ASP A 740 -6.88 12.34 25.11
N LEU A 741 -7.49 11.52 25.99
CA LEU A 741 -7.55 11.73 27.43
C LEU A 741 -6.15 11.74 28.06
N LEU A 742 -5.33 10.73 27.77
CA LEU A 742 -3.95 10.63 28.28
C LEU A 742 -3.06 11.79 27.80
N ALA A 743 -3.25 12.26 26.56
CA ALA A 743 -2.55 13.43 26.03
C ALA A 743 -3.01 14.76 26.64
N TRP A 744 -4.23 14.82 27.19
CA TRP A 744 -4.80 16.03 27.81
C TRP A 744 -4.49 16.20 29.29
N VAL A 745 -4.22 15.13 30.04
CA VAL A 745 -3.96 15.25 31.49
C VAL A 745 -2.80 16.23 31.74
N PRO A 746 -3.00 17.35 32.44
CA PRO A 746 -2.03 18.44 32.52
C PRO A 746 -0.89 18.18 33.52
N VAL A 747 -0.49 16.91 33.72
CA VAL A 747 0.53 16.49 34.69
C VAL A 747 1.82 17.28 34.51
N GLY A 748 2.31 17.43 33.28
CA GLY A 748 3.52 18.21 32.98
C GLY A 748 3.44 19.67 33.44
N LEU A 749 2.30 20.35 33.25
CA LEU A 749 2.13 21.75 33.68
C LEU A 749 2.09 21.87 35.21
N VAL A 750 1.47 20.92 35.90
CA VAL A 750 1.43 20.89 37.37
C VAL A 750 2.83 20.63 37.92
N LEU A 751 3.56 19.66 37.35
CA LEU A 751 4.95 19.37 37.73
C LEU A 751 5.88 20.58 37.53
N ASP A 752 5.74 21.31 36.42
CA ASP A 752 6.55 22.51 36.15
C ASP A 752 6.20 23.69 37.09
N SER A 753 4.99 23.72 37.67
CA SER A 753 4.60 24.72 38.69
C SER A 753 5.05 24.37 40.11
N MET A 754 5.51 23.13 40.34
CA MET A 754 6.07 22.70 41.62
C MET A 754 7.59 22.84 41.59
N SER A 755 8.15 23.64 42.50
CA SER A 755 9.58 24.01 42.55
C SER A 755 10.53 22.89 43.02
N ILE A 756 10.20 21.62 42.77
CA ILE A 756 10.97 20.46 43.22
C ILE A 756 11.87 19.98 42.08
N GLU A 757 13.18 20.24 42.18
CA GLU A 757 14.19 19.94 41.15
C GLU A 757 14.18 18.48 40.68
N ILE A 758 13.93 17.54 41.60
CA ILE A 758 13.82 16.10 41.31
C ILE A 758 12.66 15.79 40.34
N MET A 759 11.57 16.55 40.41
CA MET A 759 10.36 16.33 39.60
C MET A 759 10.44 16.96 38.21
N GLN A 760 11.27 17.99 38.00
CA GLN A 760 11.49 18.64 36.70
C GLN A 760 12.04 17.67 35.63
N GLY A 761 12.79 16.65 36.05
CA GLY A 761 13.25 15.59 35.14
C GLY A 761 12.13 14.74 34.54
N TYR A 762 11.00 14.62 35.22
CA TYR A 762 9.86 13.81 34.79
C TYR A 762 8.83 14.61 33.97
N SER A 763 8.82 15.95 34.07
CA SER A 763 7.82 16.77 33.35
C SER A 763 7.95 16.65 31.83
N THR A 764 9.17 16.50 31.30
CA THR A 764 9.43 16.19 29.88
C THR A 764 8.81 14.85 29.46
N LEU A 765 8.95 13.79 30.27
CA LEU A 765 8.35 12.48 29.97
C LEU A 765 6.81 12.55 29.91
N PHE A 766 6.17 13.30 30.81
CA PHE A 766 4.71 13.51 30.77
C PHE A 766 4.28 14.43 29.61
N ARG A 767 5.09 15.44 29.24
CA ARG A 767 4.83 16.30 28.08
C ARG A 767 4.88 15.53 26.75
N LEU A 768 5.74 14.51 26.62
CA LEU A 768 5.79 13.64 25.42
C LEU A 768 4.44 12.94 25.12
N LEU A 769 3.60 12.66 26.12
CA LEU A 769 2.26 12.06 25.92
C LEU A 769 1.36 12.93 25.03
N ARG A 770 1.58 14.25 25.00
CA ARG A 770 0.85 15.20 24.14
C ARG A 770 1.05 14.91 22.65
N LEU A 771 2.18 14.31 22.27
CA LEU A 771 2.51 13.97 20.89
C LEU A 771 1.59 12.89 20.31
N PHE A 772 0.88 12.11 21.13
CA PHE A 772 -0.15 11.17 20.65
C PHE A 772 -1.24 11.86 19.82
N ARG A 773 -1.41 13.19 19.92
CA ARG A 773 -2.36 13.97 19.12
C ARG A 773 -1.99 14.05 17.63
N ILE A 774 -0.71 13.86 17.27
CA ILE A 774 -0.21 13.90 15.87
C ILE A 774 -0.94 12.89 14.98
N ARG A 775 -1.45 11.78 15.53
CA ARG A 775 -2.22 10.76 14.80
C ARG A 775 -3.44 11.30 14.04
N TRP A 776 -3.98 12.46 14.45
CA TRP A 776 -5.14 13.09 13.82
C TRP A 776 -4.81 13.98 12.62
N ILE A 777 -3.53 14.32 12.39
CA ILE A 777 -3.12 15.22 11.28
C ILE A 777 -3.58 14.69 9.90
N PRO A 778 -3.39 13.39 9.54
CA PRO A 778 -3.79 12.91 8.22
C PRO A 778 -5.30 13.01 7.96
N SER A 779 -6.13 12.61 8.94
CA SER A 779 -7.59 12.75 8.86
C SER A 779 -8.02 14.23 8.77
N LEU A 780 -7.40 15.11 9.54
CA LEU A 780 -7.73 16.55 9.54
C LEU A 780 -7.40 17.21 8.19
N LEU A 781 -6.25 16.87 7.59
CA LEU A 781 -5.87 17.36 6.28
C LEU A 781 -6.82 16.84 5.18
N GLN A 782 -7.25 15.59 5.28
CA GLN A 782 -8.23 15.02 4.36
C GLN A 782 -9.60 15.70 4.48
N ASP A 783 -10.15 15.81 5.69
CA ASP A 783 -11.44 16.47 5.97
C ASP A 783 -11.45 17.93 5.43
N LEU A 784 -10.37 18.68 5.66
CA LEU A 784 -10.21 20.05 5.16
C LEU A 784 -10.08 20.08 3.63
N SER A 785 -9.27 19.20 3.05
CA SER A 785 -9.06 19.13 1.60
C SER A 785 -10.36 18.82 0.84
N ASP A 786 -11.15 17.87 1.33
CA ASP A 786 -12.41 17.48 0.69
C ASP A 786 -13.49 18.58 0.84
N PHE A 787 -13.55 19.28 1.99
CA PHE A 787 -14.45 20.43 2.14
C PHE A 787 -14.12 21.60 1.20
N TYR A 788 -12.84 21.96 1.07
CA TYR A 788 -12.39 22.99 0.13
C TYR A 788 -12.36 22.51 -1.33
N GLY A 789 -12.64 21.23 -1.61
CA GLY A 789 -12.61 20.66 -2.96
C GLY A 789 -11.21 20.66 -3.60
N THR A 790 -10.17 20.63 -2.79
CA THR A 790 -8.77 20.68 -3.23
C THR A 790 -8.38 19.39 -3.97
N SER A 791 -7.54 19.49 -5.01
CA SER A 791 -7.04 18.32 -5.74
C SER A 791 -6.19 17.42 -4.83
N SER A 792 -6.28 16.11 -5.05
CA SER A 792 -5.50 15.11 -4.32
C SER A 792 -3.98 15.35 -4.41
N LYS A 793 -3.53 15.94 -5.52
CA LYS A 793 -2.14 16.34 -5.79
C LYS A 793 -1.68 17.43 -4.82
N VAL A 794 -2.52 18.43 -4.57
CA VAL A 794 -2.21 19.53 -3.64
C VAL A 794 -2.27 19.05 -2.19
N HIS A 795 -3.27 18.21 -1.85
CA HIS A 795 -3.32 17.55 -0.54
C HIS A 795 -2.04 16.75 -0.24
N LEU A 796 -1.56 15.96 -1.22
CA LEU A 796 -0.31 15.20 -1.09
C LEU A 796 0.89 16.13 -0.88
N VAL A 797 1.02 17.22 -1.64
CA VAL A 797 2.11 18.19 -1.47
C VAL A 797 2.08 18.83 -0.08
N VAL A 798 0.92 19.31 0.38
CA VAL A 798 0.77 19.92 1.73
C VAL A 798 1.09 18.90 2.82
N SER A 799 0.60 17.67 2.70
CA SER A 799 0.90 16.60 3.67
C SER A 799 2.38 16.20 3.70
N LEU A 800 3.06 16.19 2.54
CA LEU A 800 4.49 15.90 2.45
C LEU A 800 5.32 17.04 3.06
N VAL A 801 5.01 18.29 2.73
CA VAL A 801 5.70 19.47 3.29
C VAL A 801 5.54 19.51 4.82
N LEU A 802 4.32 19.35 5.34
CA LEU A 802 4.07 19.34 6.79
C LEU A 802 4.76 18.15 7.48
N GLY A 803 4.70 16.95 6.89
CA GLY A 803 5.35 15.76 7.45
C GLY A 803 6.87 15.89 7.51
N VAL A 804 7.49 16.42 6.45
CA VAL A 804 8.94 16.64 6.38
C VAL A 804 9.39 17.73 7.34
N THR A 805 8.70 18.88 7.43
CA THR A 805 9.09 19.95 8.36
C THR A 805 8.95 19.54 9.82
N LEU A 806 7.88 18.82 10.18
CA LEU A 806 7.74 18.24 11.53
C LEU A 806 8.88 17.26 11.83
N MET A 807 9.17 16.32 10.93
CA MET A 807 10.25 15.36 11.10
C MET A 807 11.62 16.04 11.28
N LEU A 808 11.93 17.05 10.47
CA LEU A 808 13.16 17.84 10.57
C LEU A 808 13.29 18.55 11.93
N HIS A 809 12.20 19.07 12.47
CA HIS A 809 12.16 19.64 13.82
C HIS A 809 12.48 18.58 14.89
N PHE A 810 11.80 17.42 14.85
CA PHE A 810 12.06 16.32 15.78
C PHE A 810 13.52 15.88 15.75
N VAL A 811 14.07 15.68 14.55
CA VAL A 811 15.45 15.22 14.38
C VAL A 811 16.46 16.27 14.79
N GLY A 812 16.22 17.55 14.49
CA GLY A 812 17.07 18.65 14.98
C GLY A 812 17.10 18.69 16.51
N CYS A 813 15.96 18.47 17.18
CA CYS A 813 15.94 18.37 18.65
C CYS A 813 16.70 17.14 19.15
N LEU A 814 16.51 15.96 18.54
CA LEU A 814 17.26 14.75 18.90
C LEU A 814 18.78 14.87 18.65
N TRP A 815 19.20 15.60 17.60
CA TRP A 815 20.61 15.87 17.30
C TRP A 815 21.28 16.72 18.37
N PHE A 816 20.57 17.74 18.88
CA PHE A 816 21.04 18.48 20.05
C PHE A 816 21.02 17.62 21.32
N GLU A 817 20.03 16.74 21.49
CA GLU A 817 19.95 15.84 22.65
C GLU A 817 21.16 14.88 22.74
N MET A 818 21.73 14.45 21.61
CA MET A 818 22.95 13.60 21.61
C MET A 818 24.13 14.25 22.35
N THR A 819 24.20 15.58 22.40
CA THR A 819 25.27 16.30 23.11
C THR A 819 25.21 16.04 24.61
N PHE A 820 24.03 15.85 25.19
CA PHE A 820 23.87 15.56 26.62
C PHE A 820 24.33 14.14 27.00
N LEU A 821 24.42 13.23 26.03
CA LEU A 821 24.92 11.86 26.21
C LEU A 821 26.45 11.78 26.21
N SER A 822 27.16 12.84 25.80
CA SER A 822 28.60 12.97 26.07
C SER A 822 28.85 12.98 27.58
N HIS A 823 29.86 12.24 28.03
CA HIS A 823 30.25 12.17 29.44
C HIS A 823 31.23 13.30 29.72
N GLU A 824 30.93 14.10 30.74
CA GLU A 824 31.86 15.08 31.28
C GLU A 824 32.39 14.51 32.60
N ASP A 825 33.66 14.11 32.62
CA ASP A 825 34.33 13.76 33.86
C ASP A 825 34.49 15.02 34.71
N PRO A 826 33.92 15.09 35.94
CA PRO A 826 33.95 16.29 36.77
C PRO A 826 35.34 16.63 37.33
N ASN A 827 36.34 15.78 37.09
CA ASN A 827 37.68 15.86 37.67
C ASN A 827 38.72 16.58 36.77
N ILE A 828 38.35 17.00 35.55
CA ILE A 828 39.25 17.73 34.65
C ILE A 828 38.93 19.23 34.71
N PRO A 829 39.82 20.08 35.27
CA PRO A 829 39.57 21.51 35.36
C PRO A 829 39.62 22.17 33.98
N LEU A 830 38.55 22.87 33.61
CA LEU A 830 38.33 23.57 32.32
C LEU A 830 39.31 24.74 32.06
N SER A 831 40.30 24.98 32.92
CA SER A 831 41.01 26.25 33.06
C SER A 831 42.41 26.32 32.43
N SER A 832 42.87 25.31 31.68
CA SER A 832 44.19 25.35 31.01
C SER A 832 44.10 25.68 29.51
N VAL A 833 44.06 26.98 29.22
CA VAL A 833 44.48 27.60 27.94
C VAL A 833 43.68 27.18 26.68
N MET A 834 42.38 27.46 26.67
CA MET A 834 41.51 27.32 25.49
C MET A 834 41.65 28.47 24.46
N SER A 835 42.86 28.87 24.08
CA SER A 835 43.05 29.90 23.03
C SER A 835 43.19 29.36 21.60
N ASN A 836 43.50 28.06 21.47
CA ASN A 836 43.76 27.37 20.19
C ASN A 836 43.00 26.04 20.11
N PHE A 837 41.68 26.03 20.33
CA PHE A 837 40.88 24.79 20.22
C PHE A 837 40.76 24.37 18.74
N THR A 838 41.52 23.35 18.32
CA THR A 838 41.51 22.82 16.95
C THR A 838 40.59 21.61 16.82
N GLU A 839 40.13 21.33 15.60
CA GLU A 839 39.35 20.12 15.30
C GLU A 839 40.07 18.84 15.77
N SER A 840 41.37 18.75 15.54
CA SER A 840 42.23 17.65 16.00
C SER A 840 42.27 17.48 17.52
N GLN A 841 42.16 18.55 18.31
CA GLN A 841 42.07 18.46 19.77
C GLN A 841 40.71 17.92 20.20
N CYS A 842 39.60 18.45 19.65
CA CYS A 842 38.25 17.94 19.91
C CYS A 842 38.11 16.45 19.52
N LEU A 843 38.74 16.01 18.42
CA LEU A 843 38.76 14.61 18.01
C LEU A 843 39.53 13.72 19.01
N HIS A 844 40.71 14.16 19.47
CA HIS A 844 41.49 13.44 20.48
C HIS A 844 40.71 13.33 21.81
N GLU A 845 40.12 14.44 22.26
CA GLU A 845 39.26 14.52 23.43
C GLU A 845 38.04 13.60 23.31
N ALA A 846 37.28 13.69 22.21
CA ALA A 846 36.15 12.81 21.93
C ALA A 846 36.56 11.32 21.89
N THR A 847 37.74 10.99 21.37
CA THR A 847 38.25 9.61 21.35
C THR A 847 38.56 9.10 22.75
N ARG A 848 39.28 9.88 23.57
CA ARG A 848 39.84 9.44 24.85
C ARG A 848 38.89 9.58 26.05
N PHE A 849 38.08 10.64 26.07
CA PHE A 849 37.23 11.01 27.20
C PHE A 849 35.73 11.08 26.86
N GLN A 850 35.34 10.99 25.58
CA GLN A 850 33.94 11.17 25.11
C GLN A 850 33.30 12.49 25.57
N ASN A 851 34.12 13.51 25.82
CA ASN A 851 33.75 14.81 26.40
C ASN A 851 33.52 15.92 25.35
N CYS A 852 34.09 15.82 24.15
CA CYS A 852 33.84 16.75 23.05
C CYS A 852 32.61 16.33 22.23
N SER A 853 31.76 17.31 21.91
CA SER A 853 30.52 17.18 21.15
C SER A 853 30.44 18.25 20.07
N TRP A 854 29.59 18.05 19.06
CA TRP A 854 29.41 19.01 17.96
C TRP A 854 29.09 20.44 18.44
N VAL A 855 28.31 20.58 19.52
CA VAL A 855 27.99 21.90 20.11
C VAL A 855 29.22 22.57 20.69
N LYS A 856 30.14 21.85 21.36
CA LYS A 856 31.35 22.47 21.94
C LYS A 856 32.24 23.08 20.87
N PHE A 857 32.38 22.40 19.72
CA PHE A 857 33.14 22.90 18.58
C PHE A 857 32.43 24.07 17.87
N ASP A 858 31.13 23.92 17.55
CA ASP A 858 30.30 24.94 16.90
C ASP A 858 30.17 26.23 17.73
N CYS A 859 30.09 26.11 19.06
CA CYS A 859 30.06 27.24 20.01
C CYS A 859 31.33 28.10 19.93
N TYR A 860 32.51 27.47 19.85
CA TYR A 860 33.79 28.15 20.05
C TYR A 860 34.03 29.27 19.03
N VAL A 861 33.70 29.01 17.76
CA VAL A 861 33.84 29.97 16.65
C VAL A 861 32.91 31.20 16.81
N HIS A 862 31.84 31.08 17.61
CA HIS A 862 30.76 32.07 17.68
C HIS A 862 30.63 32.82 19.02
N ILE A 863 31.40 32.44 20.05
CA ILE A 863 31.23 32.95 21.43
C ILE A 863 32.44 33.74 21.94
N GLY A 864 33.65 33.48 21.42
CA GLY A 864 34.88 34.02 22.00
C GLY A 864 35.39 33.20 23.18
N THR A 865 36.30 33.77 23.97
CA THR A 865 37.14 33.03 24.94
C THR A 865 36.44 32.52 26.21
N VAL A 866 35.14 32.75 26.37
CA VAL A 866 34.40 32.44 27.61
C VAL A 866 33.12 31.69 27.28
N PHE A 867 32.95 30.49 27.86
CA PHE A 867 31.77 29.64 27.64
C PHE A 867 30.47 30.39 28.06
N PRO A 868 29.29 30.16 27.43
CA PRO A 868 28.06 30.95 27.64
C PRO A 868 27.50 30.93 29.08
N ARG A 869 28.09 30.14 29.98
CA ARG A 869 27.84 30.11 31.42
C ARG A 869 28.03 31.48 32.10
N GLU A 870 28.92 32.34 31.59
CA GLU A 870 29.40 33.51 32.35
C GLU A 870 28.92 34.88 31.82
N ASN A 871 28.37 34.98 30.61
CA ASN A 871 28.01 36.28 30.03
C ASN A 871 26.63 36.31 29.32
N PRO A 872 25.64 37.09 29.83
CA PRO A 872 24.32 37.24 29.19
C PRO A 872 24.36 37.96 27.83
N GLN A 873 25.50 38.54 27.43
CA GLN A 873 25.71 39.13 26.10
C GLN A 873 26.12 38.11 25.02
N SER A 874 26.27 36.81 25.35
CA SER A 874 26.62 35.78 24.36
C SER A 874 25.60 35.69 23.21
N MET A 875 26.10 35.59 21.98
CA MET A 875 25.29 35.38 20.78
C MET A 875 24.68 33.96 20.72
N TYR A 876 25.29 32.97 21.39
CA TYR A 876 24.86 31.57 21.32
C TYR A 876 23.70 31.28 22.27
N ARG A 877 22.52 31.80 21.91
CA ARG A 877 21.26 31.56 22.62
C ARG A 877 20.66 30.22 22.18
N ALA A 878 19.76 29.65 22.97
CA ALA A 878 19.05 28.41 22.62
C ALA A 878 18.27 28.48 21.29
N SER A 879 17.86 29.68 20.84
CA SER A 879 17.28 29.90 19.51
C SER A 879 18.30 29.70 18.36
N PHE A 880 19.56 30.11 18.56
CA PHE A 880 20.65 29.89 17.62
C PHE A 880 21.07 28.42 17.59
N ALA A 881 21.24 27.80 18.77
CA ALA A 881 21.53 26.37 18.90
C ALA A 881 20.46 25.49 18.22
N TYR A 882 19.17 25.83 18.41
CA TYR A 882 18.07 25.18 17.70
C TYR A 882 18.16 25.36 16.19
N LEU A 883 18.48 26.58 15.71
CA LEU A 883 18.62 26.85 14.28
C LEU A 883 19.78 26.04 13.65
N ARG A 884 20.96 25.97 14.29
CA ARG A 884 22.10 25.13 13.85
C ARG A 884 21.71 23.65 13.84
N SER A 885 20.98 23.18 14.84
CA SER A 885 20.55 21.78 14.95
C SER A 885 19.56 21.37 13.84
N VAL A 886 18.57 22.24 13.55
CA VAL A 886 17.61 22.01 12.46
C VAL A 886 18.27 22.18 11.10
N TYR A 887 19.22 23.11 10.95
CA TYR A 887 20.04 23.24 9.75
C TYR A 887 20.81 21.94 9.44
N TRP A 888 21.46 21.32 10.43
CA TRP A 888 22.10 20.01 10.25
C TRP A 888 21.10 18.94 9.79
N ALA A 889 19.92 18.87 10.42
CA ALA A 889 18.87 17.92 10.04
C ALA A 889 18.36 18.15 8.60
N ILE A 890 18.26 19.42 8.15
CA ILE A 890 17.90 19.77 6.78
C ILE A 890 18.98 19.33 5.80
N VAL A 891 20.23 19.73 6.04
CA VAL A 891 21.37 19.51 5.14
C VAL A 891 21.71 18.03 4.99
N THR A 892 21.49 17.23 6.03
CA THR A 892 21.61 15.77 5.99
C THR A 892 20.40 15.10 5.31
N LEU A 893 19.17 15.61 5.46
CA LEU A 893 17.99 15.09 4.77
C LEU A 893 18.02 15.36 3.26
N THR A 894 18.33 16.59 2.85
CA THR A 894 18.40 17.00 1.43
C THR A 894 19.57 16.38 0.69
N ALA A 895 20.44 15.68 1.43
CA ALA A 895 21.66 15.03 0.98
C ALA A 895 22.74 15.97 0.42
N VAL A 896 22.73 17.24 0.84
CA VAL A 896 23.71 18.26 0.43
C VAL A 896 25.02 18.09 1.19
N GLY A 897 24.98 18.11 2.53
CA GLY A 897 26.16 17.90 3.38
C GLY A 897 27.27 18.95 3.20
N TYR A 898 27.23 20.07 3.92
CA TYR A 898 28.28 21.09 3.81
C TYR A 898 29.56 20.78 4.61
N GLY A 899 29.45 20.02 5.72
CA GLY A 899 30.59 19.67 6.57
C GLY A 899 30.93 20.67 7.68
N ASP A 900 30.08 21.67 7.90
CA ASP A 900 30.24 22.67 8.96
C ASP A 900 29.70 22.20 10.34
N ILE A 901 28.87 21.16 10.36
CA ILE A 901 28.44 20.46 11.59
C ILE A 901 28.64 18.95 11.39
N VAL A 902 29.49 18.36 12.21
CA VAL A 902 29.93 16.95 12.10
C VAL A 902 29.81 16.21 13.44
N ALA A 903 29.89 14.88 13.41
CA ALA A 903 29.63 14.02 14.57
C ALA A 903 30.91 13.74 15.38
N TYR A 904 31.13 14.45 16.50
CA TYR A 904 32.34 14.27 17.31
C TYR A 904 32.25 13.09 18.27
N SER A 905 31.18 12.93 19.05
CA SER A 905 31.07 11.84 20.04
C SER A 905 30.66 10.49 19.42
N THR A 906 30.80 9.37 20.17
CA THR A 906 30.38 8.05 19.69
C THR A 906 28.85 7.96 19.52
N ALA A 907 28.09 8.58 20.42
CA ALA A 907 26.63 8.65 20.33
C ALA A 907 26.18 9.46 19.10
N GLU A 908 26.78 10.64 18.89
CA GLU A 908 26.58 11.46 17.68
C GLU A 908 26.88 10.65 16.41
N SER A 909 27.98 9.90 16.38
CA SER A 909 28.37 9.12 15.20
C SER A 909 27.34 8.05 14.83
N TYR A 910 26.82 7.30 15.81
CA TYR A 910 25.75 6.32 15.56
C TYR A 910 24.42 6.97 15.16
N PHE A 911 24.04 8.07 15.82
CA PHE A 911 22.81 8.78 15.49
C PHE A 911 22.88 9.40 14.09
N ALA A 912 23.99 10.04 13.73
CA ALA A 912 24.22 10.58 12.40
C ALA A 912 24.23 9.48 11.33
N ALA A 913 24.89 8.34 11.58
CA ALA A 913 24.89 7.20 10.67
C ALA A 913 23.48 6.63 10.40
N LEU A 914 22.65 6.55 11.45
CA LEU A 914 21.25 6.11 11.37
C LEU A 914 20.38 7.14 10.65
N TRP A 915 20.50 8.42 11.02
CA TRP A 915 19.70 9.49 10.44
C TRP A 915 20.02 9.70 8.96
N ILE A 916 21.29 9.70 8.56
CA ILE A 916 21.68 9.83 7.15
C ILE A 916 21.05 8.69 6.31
N PHE A 917 21.06 7.46 6.81
CA PHE A 917 20.46 6.32 6.13
C PHE A 917 18.92 6.43 6.02
N VAL A 918 18.24 6.72 7.13
CA VAL A 918 16.78 6.85 7.18
C VAL A 918 16.30 8.09 6.40
N GLY A 919 16.95 9.23 6.61
CA GLY A 919 16.73 10.48 5.92
C GLY A 919 16.92 10.33 4.41
N GLY A 920 17.96 9.64 3.95
CA GLY A 920 18.13 9.29 2.54
C GLY A 920 16.92 8.56 1.96
N ILE A 921 16.48 7.47 2.59
CA ILE A 921 15.28 6.71 2.15
C ILE A 921 14.05 7.63 2.07
N ILE A 922 13.89 8.54 3.03
CA ILE A 922 12.77 9.49 3.06
C ILE A 922 12.90 10.53 1.94
N ASN A 923 14.10 11.08 1.70
CA ASN A 923 14.37 12.01 0.61
C ASN A 923 14.01 11.40 -0.76
N PHE A 924 14.50 10.20 -1.08
CA PHE A 924 14.14 9.52 -2.34
C PHE A 924 12.67 9.10 -2.39
N GLY A 925 12.03 8.85 -1.24
CA GLY A 925 10.58 8.66 -1.14
C GLY A 925 9.78 9.92 -1.49
N VAL A 926 10.19 11.08 -0.97
CA VAL A 926 9.59 12.40 -1.25
C VAL A 926 9.83 12.80 -2.71
N VAL A 927 11.07 12.71 -3.20
CA VAL A 927 11.41 12.99 -4.60
C VAL A 927 10.64 12.06 -5.55
N GLY A 928 10.52 10.76 -5.21
CA GLY A 928 9.71 9.80 -5.96
C GLY A 928 8.23 10.17 -6.00
N ALA A 929 7.64 10.56 -4.87
CA ALA A 929 6.24 10.99 -4.77
C ALA A 929 5.97 12.30 -5.50
N MET A 930 6.83 13.32 -5.31
CA MET A 930 6.75 14.59 -6.02
C MET A 930 6.89 14.40 -7.52
N SER A 931 7.87 13.61 -7.97
CA SER A 931 8.10 13.40 -9.40
C SER A 931 7.00 12.56 -10.05
N SER A 932 6.37 11.62 -9.33
CA SER A 932 5.11 10.97 -9.78
C SER A 932 3.94 11.95 -9.86
N THR A 933 3.84 12.90 -8.93
CA THR A 933 2.80 13.93 -8.92
C THR A 933 2.99 14.89 -10.11
N ILE A 934 4.22 15.30 -10.39
CA ILE A 934 4.59 16.10 -11.57
C ILE A 934 4.23 15.34 -12.85
N SER A 935 4.59 14.06 -12.98
CA SER A 935 4.17 13.21 -14.10
C SER A 935 2.64 13.21 -14.27
N ASN A 936 1.86 13.11 -13.19
CA ASN A 936 0.40 13.16 -13.22
C ASN A 936 -0.21 14.54 -13.50
N VAL A 937 0.50 15.64 -13.22
CA VAL A 937 0.06 17.00 -13.60
C VAL A 937 0.26 17.19 -15.09
N LEU A 938 1.41 16.78 -15.63
CA LEU A 938 1.72 16.93 -17.05
C LEU A 938 1.17 15.82 -17.95
N ALA A 939 0.65 14.70 -17.40
CA ALA A 939 0.23 13.52 -18.16
C ALA A 939 -0.72 13.81 -19.34
N THR A 940 -1.75 14.64 -19.13
CA THR A 940 -2.74 14.97 -20.16
C THR A 940 -2.14 15.74 -21.33
N HIS A 941 -1.23 16.66 -21.03
CA HIS A 941 -0.47 17.45 -22.00
C HIS A 941 0.60 16.61 -22.70
N HIS A 942 1.34 15.78 -21.95
CA HIS A 942 2.36 14.88 -22.51
C HIS A 942 1.74 13.86 -23.48
N HIS A 943 0.60 13.25 -23.12
CA HIS A 943 -0.10 12.32 -23.99
C HIS A 943 -0.68 13.00 -25.24
N HIS A 944 -1.10 14.27 -25.16
CA HIS A 944 -1.50 15.06 -26.32
C HIS A 944 -0.31 15.35 -27.25
N MET A 945 0.83 15.78 -26.69
CA MET A 945 2.07 16.01 -27.42
C MET A 945 2.58 14.72 -28.09
N GLU A 946 2.52 13.59 -27.39
CA GLU A 946 2.89 12.26 -27.90
C GLU A 946 1.98 11.82 -29.06
N LYS A 947 0.67 12.01 -28.92
CA LYS A 947 -0.30 11.75 -30.01
C LYS A 947 -0.04 12.66 -31.22
N LEU A 948 0.26 13.94 -31.01
CA LEU A 948 0.65 14.86 -32.09
C LEU A 948 1.97 14.46 -32.74
N ASN A 949 2.96 13.98 -31.98
CA ASN A 949 4.23 13.50 -32.54
C ASN A 949 4.03 12.23 -33.37
N THR A 950 3.24 11.27 -32.89
CA THR A 950 2.88 10.06 -33.65
C THR A 950 2.14 10.43 -34.92
N LEU A 951 1.17 11.34 -34.83
CA LEU A 951 0.46 11.89 -35.98
C LEU A 951 1.43 12.52 -37.00
N ASN A 952 2.33 13.41 -36.59
CA ASN A 952 3.31 14.05 -37.47
C ASN A 952 4.16 12.99 -38.20
N THR A 953 4.70 11.99 -37.49
CA THR A 953 5.47 10.91 -38.15
C THR A 953 4.65 10.07 -39.14
N VAL A 954 3.33 9.99 -38.96
CA VAL A 954 2.41 9.30 -39.89
C VAL A 954 2.08 10.18 -41.09
N LEU A 955 1.86 11.48 -40.90
CA LEU A 955 1.64 12.44 -41.98
C LEU A 955 2.87 12.57 -42.90
N GLU A 956 4.07 12.59 -42.30
CA GLU A 956 5.37 12.55 -43.00
C GLU A 956 5.53 11.27 -43.83
N ARG A 957 5.30 10.09 -43.21
CA ARG A 957 5.39 8.78 -43.90
C ARG A 957 4.42 8.64 -45.06
N MET A 958 3.25 9.27 -44.97
CA MET A 958 2.23 9.25 -46.04
C MET A 958 2.37 10.40 -47.04
N ALA A 959 3.42 11.24 -46.92
CA ALA A 959 3.68 12.40 -47.78
C ALA A 959 2.46 13.33 -47.97
N ILE A 960 1.70 13.55 -46.89
CA ILE A 960 0.50 14.38 -46.93
C ILE A 960 0.88 15.86 -47.06
N SER A 961 0.09 16.63 -47.82
CA SER A 961 0.36 18.03 -48.09
C SER A 961 0.40 18.88 -46.81
N GLU A 962 1.34 19.83 -46.72
CA GLU A 962 1.51 20.68 -45.53
C GLU A 962 0.24 21.45 -45.15
N LYS A 963 -0.58 21.83 -46.13
CA LYS A 963 -1.88 22.47 -45.88
C LYS A 963 -2.81 21.55 -45.08
N LEU A 964 -3.04 20.33 -45.56
CA LEU A 964 -3.89 19.34 -44.87
C LEU A 964 -3.26 18.90 -43.54
N SER A 965 -1.93 18.77 -43.50
CA SER A 965 -1.17 18.46 -42.27
C SER A 965 -1.34 19.55 -41.20
N SER A 966 -1.37 20.82 -41.59
CA SER A 966 -1.65 21.97 -40.71
C SER A 966 -3.10 21.98 -40.23
N ASP A 967 -4.06 21.69 -41.11
CA ASP A 967 -5.49 21.60 -40.76
C ASP A 967 -5.74 20.45 -39.76
N ILE A 968 -5.11 19.28 -39.95
CA ILE A 968 -5.18 18.15 -38.99
C ILE A 968 -4.48 18.49 -37.67
N ARG A 969 -3.32 19.18 -37.68
CA ARG A 969 -2.66 19.67 -36.46
C ARG A 969 -3.57 20.64 -35.69
N ARG A 970 -4.23 21.59 -36.38
CA ARG A 970 -5.21 22.52 -35.81
C ARG A 970 -6.43 21.78 -35.25
N PHE A 971 -6.96 20.78 -35.96
CA PHE A 971 -8.03 19.88 -35.47
C PHE A 971 -7.67 19.28 -34.10
N TYR A 972 -6.50 18.64 -33.98
CA TYR A 972 -6.09 17.98 -32.74
C TYR A 972 -5.73 18.96 -31.62
N HIS A 973 -5.25 20.15 -31.96
CA HIS A 973 -5.00 21.20 -30.97
C HIS A 973 -6.31 21.78 -30.42
N HIS A 974 -7.32 21.98 -31.27
CA HIS A 974 -8.65 22.44 -30.88
C HIS A 974 -9.45 21.36 -30.14
N GLN A 975 -9.30 20.09 -30.54
CA GLN A 975 -9.86 18.95 -29.81
C GLN A 975 -9.28 18.86 -28.39
N PHE A 976 -7.99 19.18 -28.19
CA PHE A 976 -7.38 19.21 -26.86
C PHE A 976 -7.93 20.33 -25.97
N THR A 977 -8.06 21.56 -26.50
CA THR A 977 -8.69 22.66 -25.75
C THR A 977 -10.16 22.39 -25.44
N GLY A 978 -10.87 21.68 -26.33
CA GLY A 978 -12.25 21.23 -26.14
C GLY A 978 -12.44 19.94 -25.33
N ARG A 979 -11.35 19.23 -24.95
CA ARG A 979 -11.38 17.85 -24.42
C ARG A 979 -12.17 17.67 -23.13
N LYS A 980 -12.45 18.75 -22.41
CA LYS A 980 -13.30 18.77 -21.21
C LYS A 980 -14.70 18.17 -21.42
N LYS A 981 -15.19 18.11 -22.67
CA LYS A 981 -16.52 17.57 -23.02
C LYS A 981 -16.55 16.08 -23.36
N THR A 982 -15.45 15.49 -23.83
CA THR A 982 -15.41 14.04 -24.16
C THR A 982 -15.16 13.15 -22.94
N TYR A 983 -14.66 13.72 -21.85
CA TYR A 983 -14.46 13.00 -20.58
C TYR A 983 -15.78 12.58 -19.89
N GLU A 984 -16.92 13.20 -20.25
CA GLU A 984 -18.24 12.87 -19.70
C GLU A 984 -18.60 11.39 -19.87
N SER A 985 -18.44 10.83 -21.06
CA SER A 985 -18.75 9.41 -21.33
C SER A 985 -17.86 8.45 -20.54
N GLU A 986 -16.57 8.79 -20.39
CA GLU A 986 -15.57 8.02 -19.63
C GLU A 986 -15.83 8.09 -18.12
N LEU A 987 -16.25 9.26 -17.62
CA LEU A 987 -16.65 9.45 -16.24
C LEU A 987 -17.92 8.64 -15.90
N LEU A 988 -18.96 8.77 -16.73
CA LEU A 988 -20.25 8.11 -16.50
C LEU A 988 -20.14 6.57 -16.57
N SER A 989 -19.22 6.00 -17.35
CA SER A 989 -19.04 4.54 -17.41
C SER A 989 -18.43 3.90 -16.16
N HIS A 990 -17.83 4.68 -15.25
CA HIS A 990 -17.21 4.18 -14.02
C HIS A 990 -18.01 4.50 -12.74
N LEU A 991 -19.16 5.18 -12.88
CA LEU A 991 -20.05 5.54 -11.78
C LEU A 991 -21.21 4.53 -11.65
N PRO A 992 -21.81 4.36 -10.45
CA PRO A 992 -23.04 3.60 -10.28
C PRO A 992 -24.17 4.17 -11.14
N ASP A 993 -25.04 3.29 -11.63
CA ASP A 993 -26.17 3.67 -12.51
C ASP A 993 -27.02 4.81 -11.91
N GLN A 994 -27.27 4.80 -10.59
CA GLN A 994 -28.08 5.82 -9.91
C GLN A 994 -27.40 7.21 -9.89
N LEU A 995 -26.09 7.27 -9.62
CA LEU A 995 -25.32 8.53 -9.64
C LEU A 995 -25.09 9.01 -11.08
N CYS A 996 -24.83 8.10 -12.02
CA CYS A 996 -24.79 8.39 -13.45
C CYS A 996 -26.13 9.00 -13.91
N TYR A 997 -27.24 8.41 -13.47
CA TYR A 997 -28.59 8.85 -13.74
C TYR A 997 -28.88 10.25 -13.16
N GLU A 998 -28.57 10.49 -11.88
CA GLU A 998 -28.76 11.80 -11.24
C GLU A 998 -27.92 12.90 -11.92
N ILE A 999 -26.64 12.62 -12.20
CA ILE A 999 -25.74 13.55 -12.89
C ILE A 999 -26.26 13.84 -14.30
N SER A 1000 -26.65 12.82 -15.06
CA SER A 1000 -27.18 12.98 -16.42
C SER A 1000 -28.52 13.74 -16.41
N SER A 1001 -29.37 13.49 -15.41
CA SER A 1001 -30.62 14.23 -15.18
C SER A 1001 -30.34 15.72 -14.97
N LEU A 1002 -29.43 16.07 -14.06
CA LEU A 1002 -29.02 17.45 -13.79
C LEU A 1002 -28.38 18.12 -15.03
N LEU A 1003 -27.58 17.39 -15.79
CA LEU A 1003 -26.79 17.94 -16.90
C LEU A 1003 -27.60 18.09 -18.21
N HIS A 1004 -28.68 17.35 -18.38
CA HIS A 1004 -29.52 17.38 -19.58
C HIS A 1004 -30.96 17.85 -19.35
N SER A 1005 -31.40 18.10 -18.10
CA SER A 1005 -32.79 18.48 -17.80
C SER A 1005 -33.30 19.67 -18.61
N ASP A 1006 -32.44 20.66 -18.87
CA ASP A 1006 -32.84 21.86 -19.64
C ASP A 1006 -32.85 21.61 -21.15
N SER A 1007 -32.07 20.62 -21.63
CA SER A 1007 -32.10 20.17 -23.03
C SER A 1007 -33.33 19.30 -23.33
N VAL A 1008 -33.83 18.54 -22.34
CA VAL A 1008 -35.08 17.78 -22.52
C VAL A 1008 -36.29 18.72 -22.52
N LYS A 1009 -36.29 19.76 -21.68
CA LYS A 1009 -37.34 20.81 -21.64
C LYS A 1009 -37.41 21.70 -22.90
N SER A 1010 -36.41 21.69 -23.79
CA SER A 1010 -36.50 22.40 -25.07
C SER A 1010 -37.21 21.60 -26.16
N VAL A 1011 -37.43 20.30 -25.96
CA VAL A 1011 -38.09 19.42 -26.93
C VAL A 1011 -39.61 19.47 -26.73
N ALA A 1012 -40.30 20.19 -27.62
CA ALA A 1012 -41.76 20.35 -27.60
C ALA A 1012 -42.56 19.02 -27.59
N LEU A 1013 -41.97 17.90 -28.03
CA LEU A 1013 -42.56 16.57 -27.92
C LEU A 1013 -42.82 16.13 -26.46
N PHE A 1014 -41.98 16.59 -25.52
CA PHE A 1014 -42.01 16.15 -24.13
C PHE A 1014 -42.71 17.15 -23.19
N ASP A 1015 -43.25 18.26 -23.70
CA ASP A 1015 -43.99 19.27 -22.89
C ASP A 1015 -45.23 18.66 -22.19
N SER A 1016 -45.79 17.56 -22.70
CA SER A 1016 -46.92 16.81 -22.12
C SER A 1016 -46.55 15.46 -21.48
N ALA A 1017 -45.25 15.11 -21.43
CA ALA A 1017 -44.80 13.82 -20.94
C ALA A 1017 -44.79 13.74 -19.40
N SER A 1018 -44.97 12.54 -18.84
CA SER A 1018 -44.90 12.35 -17.38
C SER A 1018 -43.50 12.63 -16.85
N LEU A 1019 -43.41 13.09 -15.59
CA LEU A 1019 -42.12 13.36 -14.96
C LEU A 1019 -41.24 12.11 -14.87
N GLU A 1020 -41.84 10.92 -14.74
CA GLU A 1020 -41.15 9.62 -14.71
C GLU A 1020 -40.57 9.24 -16.08
N PHE A 1021 -41.32 9.47 -17.17
CA PHE A 1021 -40.82 9.24 -18.53
C PHE A 1021 -39.72 10.24 -18.90
N LEU A 1022 -39.92 11.53 -18.61
CA LEU A 1022 -38.90 12.58 -18.76
C LEU A 1022 -37.62 12.19 -18.03
N LYS A 1023 -37.76 11.72 -16.79
CA LYS A 1023 -36.68 11.19 -15.96
C LYS A 1023 -35.91 10.09 -16.68
N GLU A 1024 -36.55 9.01 -17.11
CA GLU A 1024 -35.87 7.88 -17.77
C GLU A 1024 -35.20 8.29 -19.10
N VAL A 1025 -35.88 9.10 -19.91
CA VAL A 1025 -35.37 9.60 -21.20
C VAL A 1025 -34.14 10.48 -21.02
N THR A 1026 -34.11 11.34 -20.00
CA THR A 1026 -32.97 12.24 -19.74
C THR A 1026 -31.66 11.46 -19.56
N GLY A 1027 -31.70 10.32 -18.87
CA GLY A 1027 -30.54 9.42 -18.66
C GLY A 1027 -30.05 8.69 -19.92
N LYS A 1028 -30.76 8.82 -21.06
CA LYS A 1028 -30.33 8.27 -22.37
C LYS A 1028 -29.68 9.31 -23.27
N PHE A 1029 -29.80 10.61 -22.97
CA PHE A 1029 -29.11 11.65 -23.72
C PHE A 1029 -27.59 11.50 -23.59
N ARG A 1030 -26.87 11.82 -24.67
CA ARG A 1030 -25.40 11.78 -24.73
C ARG A 1030 -24.89 13.00 -25.48
N HIS A 1031 -23.96 13.74 -24.88
CA HIS A 1031 -23.35 14.90 -25.52
C HIS A 1031 -22.45 14.48 -26.71
N ARG A 1032 -22.68 15.04 -27.90
CA ARG A 1032 -21.78 14.97 -29.07
C ARG A 1032 -21.31 16.37 -29.47
N SER A 1033 -20.06 16.47 -29.95
CA SER A 1033 -19.46 17.73 -30.42
C SER A 1033 -18.97 17.58 -31.86
N TYR A 1034 -19.42 18.48 -32.72
CA TYR A 1034 -19.04 18.57 -34.14
C TYR A 1034 -18.20 19.83 -34.38
N GLN A 1035 -17.37 19.81 -35.43
CA GLN A 1035 -16.54 20.95 -35.83
C GLN A 1035 -17.22 21.84 -36.87
N ASN A 1036 -16.70 23.06 -37.02
CA ASN A 1036 -17.18 23.99 -38.03
C ASN A 1036 -16.87 23.45 -39.44
N GLY A 1037 -17.90 23.20 -40.24
CA GLY A 1037 -17.79 22.57 -41.57
C GLY A 1037 -17.87 21.04 -41.57
N GLU A 1038 -18.07 20.39 -40.43
CA GLU A 1038 -18.31 18.95 -40.35
C GLU A 1038 -19.79 18.61 -40.65
N THR A 1039 -20.03 17.66 -41.56
CA THR A 1039 -21.38 17.21 -41.92
C THR A 1039 -21.92 16.23 -40.87
N ILE A 1040 -23.02 16.59 -40.21
CA ILE A 1040 -23.61 15.79 -39.11
C ILE A 1040 -24.40 14.58 -39.64
N CYS A 1041 -25.18 14.78 -40.71
CA CYS A 1041 -26.03 13.76 -41.35
C CYS A 1041 -26.23 14.11 -42.84
N PHE A 1042 -26.44 13.12 -43.69
CA PHE A 1042 -26.75 13.31 -45.10
C PHE A 1042 -28.26 13.20 -45.39
N GLU A 1043 -28.71 13.90 -46.42
CA GLU A 1043 -30.09 13.82 -46.92
C GLU A 1043 -30.35 12.40 -47.46
N GLY A 1044 -31.34 11.71 -46.88
CA GLY A 1044 -31.65 10.31 -47.17
C GLY A 1044 -31.12 9.28 -46.16
N ASP A 1045 -30.31 9.67 -45.17
CA ASP A 1045 -29.88 8.76 -44.10
C ASP A 1045 -31.07 8.28 -43.25
N SER A 1046 -31.06 7.01 -42.82
CA SER A 1046 -32.11 6.47 -41.92
C SER A 1046 -32.02 7.13 -40.55
N CYS A 1047 -33.05 7.86 -40.12
CA CYS A 1047 -33.04 8.51 -38.81
C CYS A 1047 -33.12 7.46 -37.68
N ARG A 1048 -32.06 7.40 -36.85
CA ARG A 1048 -31.98 6.56 -35.64
C ARG A 1048 -31.76 7.36 -34.36
N GLU A 1049 -31.49 8.65 -34.50
CA GLU A 1049 -31.13 9.59 -33.44
C GLU A 1049 -31.71 10.96 -33.82
N PHE A 1050 -32.21 11.71 -32.84
CA PHE A 1050 -32.57 13.11 -33.00
C PHE A 1050 -31.56 13.99 -32.25
N PHE A 1051 -31.46 15.26 -32.62
CA PHE A 1051 -30.46 16.18 -32.10
C PHE A 1051 -31.11 17.36 -31.37
N VAL A 1052 -30.57 17.73 -30.22
CA VAL A 1052 -30.91 18.94 -29.47
C VAL A 1052 -29.68 19.84 -29.42
N LEU A 1053 -29.83 21.10 -29.81
CA LEU A 1053 -28.71 22.02 -29.95
C LEU A 1053 -28.49 22.81 -28.66
N LEU A 1054 -27.28 22.74 -28.11
CA LEU A 1054 -26.93 23.45 -26.88
C LEU A 1054 -26.65 24.93 -27.16
N GLN A 1055 -26.82 25.79 -26.14
CA GLN A 1055 -26.60 27.23 -26.25
C GLN A 1055 -25.22 27.57 -26.84
N GLY A 1056 -25.21 28.52 -27.78
CA GLY A 1056 -24.01 28.92 -28.55
C GLY A 1056 -23.78 28.14 -29.85
N SER A 1057 -24.53 27.07 -30.11
CA SER A 1057 -24.46 26.33 -31.39
C SER A 1057 -25.12 27.11 -32.53
N LYS A 1058 -24.51 27.07 -33.72
CA LYS A 1058 -25.10 27.52 -34.99
C LYS A 1058 -24.85 26.46 -36.06
N ILE A 1059 -25.91 25.94 -36.68
CA ILE A 1059 -25.82 24.87 -37.68
C ILE A 1059 -26.59 25.29 -38.93
N ASN A 1060 -25.96 25.17 -40.08
CA ASN A 1060 -26.56 25.46 -41.37
C ASN A 1060 -27.05 24.17 -42.02
N VAL A 1061 -28.34 24.09 -42.34
CA VAL A 1061 -28.95 22.99 -43.09
C VAL A 1061 -28.90 23.30 -44.57
N PHE A 1062 -28.40 22.38 -45.38
CA PHE A 1062 -28.29 22.52 -46.85
C PHE A 1062 -29.14 21.44 -47.53
N SER A 1063 -29.86 21.81 -48.59
CA SER A 1063 -30.53 20.83 -49.47
C SER A 1063 -29.59 20.43 -50.60
N ARG A 1064 -29.67 19.18 -51.04
CA ARG A 1064 -28.89 18.61 -52.16
C ARG A 1064 -28.95 19.45 -53.46
N SER A 1065 -30.00 20.27 -53.63
CA SER A 1065 -30.23 21.12 -54.80
C SER A 1065 -29.66 22.56 -54.71
N ARG A 1066 -29.27 23.05 -53.51
CA ARG A 1066 -28.91 24.46 -53.29
C ARG A 1066 -27.63 24.62 -52.47
N ARG A 1067 -26.68 25.42 -53.00
CA ARG A 1067 -25.44 25.84 -52.28
C ARG A 1067 -25.68 26.87 -51.16
N VAL A 1068 -26.89 27.41 -51.05
CA VAL A 1068 -27.29 28.38 -50.02
C VAL A 1068 -27.97 27.61 -48.87
N PRO A 1069 -27.66 27.89 -47.59
CA PRO A 1069 -28.33 27.22 -46.48
C PRO A 1069 -29.83 27.50 -46.48
N VAL A 1070 -30.63 26.45 -46.32
CA VAL A 1070 -32.10 26.48 -46.28
C VAL A 1070 -32.59 27.01 -44.93
N ARG A 1071 -31.87 26.69 -43.85
CA ARG A 1071 -32.16 27.14 -42.48
C ARG A 1071 -30.86 27.22 -41.66
N ALA A 1072 -30.78 28.20 -40.77
CA ALA A 1072 -29.80 28.25 -39.70
C ALA A 1072 -30.48 27.89 -38.37
N LEU A 1073 -30.08 26.79 -37.77
CA LEU A 1073 -30.53 26.34 -36.45
C LEU A 1073 -29.63 26.96 -35.36
N HIS A 1074 -30.24 27.34 -34.24
CA HIS A 1074 -29.62 28.02 -33.11
C HIS A 1074 -29.65 27.13 -31.86
N GLY A 1075 -28.86 27.49 -30.84
CA GLY A 1075 -28.91 26.82 -29.55
C GLY A 1075 -30.29 26.93 -28.89
N GLY A 1076 -30.90 25.78 -28.59
CA GLY A 1076 -32.30 25.63 -28.16
C GLY A 1076 -33.18 24.93 -29.20
N ASP A 1077 -32.78 24.88 -30.48
CA ASP A 1077 -33.53 24.21 -31.53
C ASP A 1077 -33.33 22.67 -31.50
N ASN A 1078 -34.33 21.95 -32.01
CA ASN A 1078 -34.32 20.48 -32.11
C ASN A 1078 -34.41 20.06 -33.59
N TYR A 1079 -33.73 18.98 -33.96
CA TYR A 1079 -33.67 18.48 -35.33
C TYR A 1079 -33.88 16.96 -35.42
N ALA A 1080 -34.52 16.50 -36.52
CA ALA A 1080 -34.86 15.11 -36.80
C ALA A 1080 -35.82 14.40 -35.80
N VAL A 1081 -36.56 15.16 -34.99
CA VAL A 1081 -37.47 14.61 -33.95
C VAL A 1081 -38.66 13.85 -34.58
N ALA A 1082 -39.23 14.37 -35.67
CA ALA A 1082 -40.38 13.74 -36.34
C ALA A 1082 -39.94 12.48 -37.13
N GLU A 1083 -38.79 12.56 -37.80
CA GLU A 1083 -38.18 11.47 -38.57
C GLU A 1083 -37.78 10.30 -37.68
N PHE A 1084 -37.28 10.59 -36.48
CA PHE A 1084 -36.96 9.60 -35.45
C PHE A 1084 -38.21 8.81 -35.00
N LEU A 1085 -39.30 9.52 -34.66
CA LEU A 1085 -40.58 8.90 -34.26
C LEU A 1085 -41.18 8.06 -35.39
N LEU A 1086 -41.19 8.58 -36.62
CA LEU A 1086 -41.77 7.92 -37.79
C LEU A 1086 -40.84 6.88 -38.43
N ARG A 1087 -39.60 6.71 -37.93
CA ARG A 1087 -38.51 5.89 -38.50
C ARG A 1087 -38.30 6.12 -40.00
N ARG A 1088 -38.36 7.38 -40.43
CA ARG A 1088 -38.19 7.80 -41.84
C ARG A 1088 -36.74 8.22 -42.13
N ALA A 1089 -36.42 8.34 -43.41
CA ALA A 1089 -35.17 8.96 -43.85
C ALA A 1089 -35.19 10.47 -43.55
N ILE A 1090 -34.01 11.05 -43.28
CA ILE A 1090 -33.86 12.48 -43.00
C ILE A 1090 -34.14 13.29 -44.28
N LEU A 1091 -35.17 14.13 -44.22
CA LEU A 1091 -35.60 15.02 -45.30
C LEU A 1091 -35.21 16.47 -44.98
N CYS A 1092 -34.67 17.19 -45.95
CA CYS A 1092 -34.27 18.60 -45.81
C CYS A 1092 -35.44 19.59 -45.98
N ASP A 1093 -36.67 19.17 -45.67
CA ASP A 1093 -37.88 19.89 -46.06
C ASP A 1093 -38.33 20.94 -45.04
N SER A 1094 -38.98 21.99 -45.54
CA SER A 1094 -39.17 23.25 -44.80
C SER A 1094 -40.05 23.15 -43.54
N HIS A 1095 -40.86 22.10 -43.41
CA HIS A 1095 -41.85 21.93 -42.34
C HIS A 1095 -41.38 21.11 -41.12
N CYS A 1096 -40.22 20.42 -41.15
CA CYS A 1096 -39.87 19.40 -40.14
C CYS A 1096 -39.28 19.90 -38.80
N CYS A 1097 -39.40 21.20 -38.45
CA CYS A 1097 -38.97 21.68 -37.12
C CYS A 1097 -40.18 22.11 -36.28
N LEU A 1098 -40.49 21.33 -35.24
CA LEU A 1098 -41.43 21.70 -34.18
C LEU A 1098 -40.83 22.84 -33.32
N SER A 1099 -41.00 24.07 -33.80
CA SER A 1099 -40.86 25.28 -32.99
C SER A 1099 -41.96 25.30 -31.92
N ARG A 1100 -41.62 25.83 -30.73
CA ARG A 1100 -42.56 26.04 -29.61
C ARG A 1100 -43.79 26.89 -29.97
N ALA A 1101 -43.75 27.61 -31.10
CA ALA A 1101 -44.85 28.40 -31.63
C ALA A 1101 -45.87 27.61 -32.49
N CYS A 1102 -45.49 26.47 -33.09
CA CYS A 1102 -46.34 25.79 -34.08
C CYS A 1102 -47.43 24.88 -33.48
N VAL A 1103 -47.28 24.41 -32.23
CA VAL A 1103 -48.15 23.38 -31.63
C VAL A 1103 -49.59 23.87 -31.36
N ARG A 1104 -49.87 25.18 -31.44
CA ARG A 1104 -51.22 25.72 -31.20
C ARG A 1104 -52.21 25.58 -32.37
N HIS A 1105 -51.79 25.19 -33.57
CA HIS A 1105 -52.70 25.19 -34.74
C HIS A 1105 -53.19 23.82 -35.23
N ASP A 1106 -52.44 22.73 -35.03
CA ASP A 1106 -52.85 21.39 -35.50
C ASP A 1106 -53.31 20.48 -34.36
N SER A 1107 -54.58 20.63 -33.99
CA SER A 1107 -55.32 19.69 -33.12
C SER A 1107 -56.55 19.10 -33.84
N ARG A 1108 -56.51 19.04 -35.18
CA ARG A 1108 -57.55 18.47 -36.05
C ARG A 1108 -57.00 17.62 -37.21
N ALA A 1109 -55.96 16.83 -36.97
CA ALA A 1109 -55.56 15.73 -37.86
C ALA A 1109 -54.58 14.75 -37.17
N VAL A 1110 -55.11 13.84 -36.35
CA VAL A 1110 -54.67 12.44 -36.07
C VAL A 1110 -55.72 11.81 -35.16
#